data_AF-A0A2L0NCZ1-F1
#
_entry.id   AF-A0A2L0NCZ1-F1
#
_cell.length_a   1.000
_cell.length_b   1.000
_cell.length_c   1.000
_cell.angle_alpha   90.00
_cell.angle_beta   90.00
_cell.angle_gamma   90.00
#
_symmetry.space_group_name_H-M   'P 1'
#
loop_
_entity.id
_entity.type
_entity.pdbx_description
1 polymer ?
#
loop_
_entity_poly.entity_id
_entity_poly.type
_entity_poly.pdbx_seq_one_letter_code
_entity_poly.pdbx_strand_id
1 'polypeptide(L)'
;MKRPWHALLASAIVVATTVPVALAPTGAVAADGDITSSILANSDVVLGGNAVVNVPPGAHTYSGVISGQGSLRVSGTGTLILTRDSTFTLPGSQQGQSVSIPGGNHPYVVLSNPDRPAITVDAGATLQYGNGGTTGLIGAFPYNSPGYQQNQDNIRVDGTLNLSLTRLFNLGTISGSGTIVQPRNLWGTLQLCGSSPFSGVLDIGTGANYASTTCAADLPNARAVLNRGSWIIDTPLNQTVVQRQNFYSREYGNDVNVHSRPGSKVVLTGTYSYSDNTSTTSPALSNNNLNWVTVAHRLNKRGTNIEGADVQWGDGTTHQIFMPGTAETAYINLHARSQRSRLTFNYNGPVTLGLPIGGGMYHDTLAAPGGGDIVIAGTRGNDVTFAAAQFYDGSTTIQQGATLRLGSGAAGADGSLYTKGPLDAISNNGSLIIQNVRTPVTLPAVSGSGSVTQDGAATATLTAASYTGATTVAKGTLAVAGAPLSSSSGVALTDASAVLDLGAATSTTLRKLEVVTGAKIILPGGAQSFTVGSQDAALSGDTLSMGGASFSVARTAGRIELTAVTAATETASPSASSTDEPAGQAGDSASTASTAGTAAARAGGAVWETLAAVGAALAAAAGVVLLALRIRRRRGHIGRRRRHGR
;
A
#
# COMPACT_ATOMS: atom_id res chain seq x y z
N MET A 1 4.04 -31.79 10.40
CA MET A 1 5.29 -31.52 11.14
C MET A 1 5.22 -30.08 11.62
N LYS A 2 5.17 -29.89 12.95
CA LYS A 2 5.08 -28.58 13.61
C LYS A 2 6.48 -27.96 13.67
N ARG A 3 6.63 -26.67 13.34
CA ARG A 3 7.76 -25.82 13.74
C ARG A 3 7.17 -24.50 14.26
N PRO A 4 7.44 -24.08 15.50
CA PRO A 4 7.03 -22.78 15.99
C PRO A 4 8.07 -21.74 15.55
N TRP A 5 7.58 -20.61 15.04
CA TRP A 5 8.30 -19.34 15.09
C TRP A 5 7.69 -18.53 16.23
N HIS A 6 8.52 -17.71 16.88
CA HIS A 6 8.30 -16.92 18.11
C HIS A 6 8.82 -17.58 19.39
N ALA A 7 10.04 -17.17 19.77
CA ALA A 7 10.37 -16.53 21.05
C ALA A 7 11.88 -16.63 21.27
N LEU A 8 12.63 -15.62 20.84
CA LEU A 8 13.90 -15.28 21.49
C LEU A 8 13.64 -14.01 22.30
N LEU A 9 12.95 -14.18 23.43
CA LEU A 9 13.07 -13.26 24.56
C LEU A 9 14.46 -13.51 25.15
N ALA A 10 15.45 -12.75 24.71
CA ALA A 10 16.70 -12.63 25.45
C ALA A 10 16.44 -11.64 26.61
N SER A 11 15.96 -12.16 27.73
CA SER A 11 15.99 -11.44 29.00
C SER A 11 17.45 -11.37 29.47
N ALA A 12 18.17 -10.34 29.07
CA ALA A 12 19.46 -10.01 29.68
C ALA A 12 19.19 -9.27 31.00
N ILE A 13 19.32 -9.96 32.13
CA ILE A 13 19.50 -9.30 33.42
C ILE A 13 20.87 -8.63 33.37
N VAL A 14 20.91 -7.30 33.24
CA VAL A 14 22.13 -6.51 33.34
C VAL A 14 22.35 -6.19 34.82
N VAL A 15 23.36 -6.83 35.40
CA VAL A 15 23.99 -6.36 36.64
C VAL A 15 24.58 -4.99 36.33
N ALA A 16 24.28 -3.98 37.14
CA ALA A 16 24.88 -2.66 37.03
C ALA A 16 26.41 -2.77 37.16
N THR A 17 27.12 -2.85 36.03
CA THR A 17 28.57 -2.74 36.01
C THR A 17 28.90 -1.26 35.99
N THR A 18 29.53 -0.78 37.07
CA THR A 18 30.34 0.43 37.05
C THR A 18 31.20 0.39 35.78
N VAL A 19 31.12 1.40 34.92
CA VAL A 19 31.97 1.51 33.73
C VAL A 19 33.42 1.44 34.22
N PRO A 20 34.19 0.37 33.93
CA PRO A 20 35.61 0.43 34.19
C PRO A 20 36.15 1.53 33.28
N VAL A 21 36.82 2.53 33.86
CA VAL A 21 37.75 3.35 33.09
C VAL A 21 38.74 2.36 32.52
N ALA A 22 38.60 2.03 31.23
CA ALA A 22 39.54 1.15 30.55
C ALA A 22 40.90 1.84 30.65
N LEU A 23 41.81 1.25 31.43
CA LEU A 23 43.22 1.62 31.38
C LEU A 23 43.64 1.52 29.91
N ALA A 24 44.20 2.61 29.38
CA ALA A 24 44.69 2.66 28.01
C ALA A 24 45.55 1.41 27.75
N PRO A 25 45.33 0.67 26.65
CA PRO A 25 46.19 -0.47 26.34
C PRO A 25 47.64 0.00 26.30
N THR A 26 48.56 -0.81 26.81
CA THR A 26 49.98 -0.51 26.81
C THR A 26 50.45 -0.27 25.37
N GLY A 27 50.72 0.99 25.01
CA GLY A 27 51.09 1.41 23.65
C GLY A 27 50.10 2.33 22.93
N ALA A 28 48.97 2.72 23.55
CA ALA A 28 48.03 3.66 22.94
C ALA A 28 48.60 5.09 22.87
N VAL A 29 48.34 5.79 21.76
CA VAL A 29 48.77 7.17 21.55
C VAL A 29 47.67 8.12 22.01
N ALA A 30 47.96 8.95 23.02
CA ALA A 30 47.08 10.07 23.37
C ALA A 30 47.17 11.14 22.28
N ALA A 31 46.04 11.56 21.71
CA ALA A 31 46.06 12.51 20.61
C ALA A 31 44.80 13.40 20.52
N ASP A 32 45.01 14.61 20.03
CA ASP A 32 44.04 15.56 19.50
C ASP A 32 44.59 16.17 18.17
N GLY A 33 43.73 16.78 17.35
CA GLY A 33 44.15 17.30 16.04
C GLY A 33 44.19 16.24 14.93
N ASP A 34 45.20 16.27 14.05
CA ASP A 34 45.30 15.31 12.94
C ASP A 34 45.93 13.99 13.42
N ILE A 35 45.13 12.91 13.42
CA ILE A 35 45.54 11.57 13.86
C ILE A 35 45.73 10.59 12.69
N THR A 36 45.81 11.09 11.45
CA THR A 36 45.82 10.27 10.23
C THR A 36 46.96 9.26 10.23
N SER A 37 48.18 9.67 10.60
CA SER A 37 49.35 8.78 10.62
C SER A 37 49.18 7.63 11.61
N SER A 38 48.64 7.90 12.80
CA SER A 38 48.34 6.87 13.82
C SER A 38 47.30 5.87 13.34
N ILE A 39 46.24 6.35 12.68
CA ILE A 39 45.21 5.48 12.10
C ILE A 39 45.78 4.63 10.97
N LEU A 40 46.55 5.19 10.04
CA LEU A 40 47.19 4.44 8.94
C LEU A 40 48.22 3.43 9.45
N ALA A 41 48.84 3.70 10.60
CA ALA A 41 49.74 2.77 11.29
C ALA A 41 49.02 1.73 12.15
N ASN A 42 47.67 1.69 12.15
CA ASN A 42 46.86 0.79 12.99
C ASN A 42 47.12 0.91 14.51
N SER A 43 47.55 2.09 14.97
CA SER A 43 47.79 2.32 16.40
C SER A 43 46.48 2.47 17.15
N ASP A 44 46.43 2.01 18.39
CA ASP A 44 45.35 2.37 19.33
C ASP A 44 45.46 3.86 19.66
N VAL A 45 44.35 4.59 19.61
CA VAL A 45 44.29 6.03 19.85
C VAL A 45 43.39 6.33 21.04
N VAL A 46 43.87 7.17 21.96
CA VAL A 46 43.08 7.72 23.07
C VAL A 46 42.85 9.20 22.77
N LEU A 47 41.61 9.57 22.49
CA LEU A 47 41.21 10.96 22.26
C LEU A 47 41.33 11.74 23.57
N GLY A 48 42.03 12.88 23.49
CA GLY A 48 42.03 13.93 24.51
C GLY A 48 41.23 15.18 24.10
N GLY A 49 40.69 15.20 22.88
CA GLY A 49 40.02 16.35 22.28
C GLY A 49 39.45 16.04 20.90
N ASN A 50 39.19 17.08 20.11
CA ASN A 50 38.69 16.91 18.74
C ASN A 50 39.82 16.36 17.84
N ALA A 51 39.53 15.30 17.08
CA ALA A 51 40.47 14.68 16.16
C ALA A 51 39.92 14.63 14.72
N VAL A 52 40.83 14.68 13.75
CA VAL A 52 40.54 14.57 12.32
C VAL A 52 41.36 13.42 11.73
N VAL A 53 40.74 12.64 10.86
CA VAL A 53 41.39 11.65 9.99
C VAL A 53 41.18 12.09 8.55
N ASN A 54 42.25 12.51 7.88
CA ASN A 54 42.25 12.85 6.45
C ASN A 54 42.54 11.59 5.64
N VAL A 55 41.51 10.79 5.36
CA VAL A 55 41.65 9.48 4.71
C VAL A 55 42.15 9.65 3.27
N PRO A 56 43.35 9.14 2.92
CA PRO A 56 43.87 9.22 1.56
C PRO A 56 42.99 8.42 0.58
N PRO A 57 43.01 8.73 -0.73
CA PRO A 57 42.30 7.93 -1.73
C PRO A 57 42.53 6.42 -1.57
N GLY A 58 41.48 5.63 -1.76
CA GLY A 58 41.51 4.17 -1.56
C GLY A 58 40.84 3.72 -0.26
N ALA A 59 40.88 2.42 0.01
CA ALA A 59 40.29 1.81 1.19
C ALA A 59 41.38 1.45 2.21
N HIS A 60 41.20 1.88 3.45
CA HIS A 60 42.16 1.75 4.54
C HIS A 60 41.51 1.03 5.70
N THR A 61 41.99 -0.18 5.98
CA THR A 61 41.53 -0.98 7.12
C THR A 61 42.25 -0.52 8.38
N TYR A 62 41.48 -0.14 9.39
CA TYR A 62 41.95 0.17 10.72
C TYR A 62 41.65 -0.98 11.68
N SER A 63 42.72 -1.56 12.24
CA SER A 63 42.68 -2.67 13.20
C SER A 63 43.00 -2.26 14.64
N GLY A 64 43.31 -0.98 14.87
CA GLY A 64 43.38 -0.41 16.21
C GLY A 64 41.99 -0.07 16.77
N VAL A 65 41.96 0.52 17.96
CA VAL A 65 40.75 1.08 18.59
C VAL A 65 40.91 2.57 18.91
N ILE A 66 39.81 3.31 18.78
CA ILE A 66 39.70 4.70 19.25
C ILE A 66 38.95 4.71 20.59
N SER A 67 39.51 5.36 21.60
CA SER A 67 38.94 5.47 22.95
C SER A 67 39.08 6.88 23.51
N GLY A 68 38.67 7.13 24.76
CA GLY A 68 38.89 8.41 25.44
C GLY A 68 37.71 9.40 25.34
N GLN A 69 38.01 10.69 25.31
CA GLN A 69 37.01 11.76 25.23
C GLN A 69 37.35 12.76 24.13
N GLY A 70 36.36 13.11 23.30
CA GLY A 70 36.57 13.97 22.15
C GLY A 70 35.51 13.80 21.05
N SER A 71 35.83 14.27 19.86
CA SER A 71 35.04 14.05 18.65
C SER A 71 35.93 13.60 17.51
N LEU A 72 35.43 12.74 16.63
CA LEU A 72 36.13 12.25 15.44
C LEU A 72 35.51 12.84 14.17
N ARG A 73 36.32 13.53 13.37
CA ARG A 73 35.95 13.97 12.01
C ARG A 73 36.70 13.15 10.98
N VAL A 74 35.97 12.45 10.11
CA VAL A 74 36.52 11.68 9.00
C VAL A 74 36.40 12.52 7.74
N SER A 75 37.54 12.94 7.21
CA SER A 75 37.72 13.82 6.05
C SER A 75 38.48 13.08 4.94
N GLY A 76 38.69 13.74 3.80
CA GLY A 76 39.40 13.17 2.66
C GLY A 76 38.47 12.51 1.64
N THR A 77 39.03 11.70 0.75
CA THR A 77 38.30 11.05 -0.36
C THR A 77 38.33 9.53 -0.31
N GLY A 78 39.01 8.96 0.70
CA GLY A 78 39.09 7.52 0.90
C GLY A 78 38.01 6.93 1.81
N THR A 79 38.14 5.63 2.04
CA THR A 79 37.32 4.84 2.94
C THR A 79 38.12 4.40 4.15
N LEU A 80 37.68 4.77 5.36
CA LEU A 80 38.19 4.24 6.62
C LEU A 80 37.31 3.07 7.07
N ILE A 81 37.88 1.85 7.14
CA ILE A 81 37.17 0.64 7.54
C ILE A 81 37.56 0.26 8.96
N LEU A 82 36.63 0.34 9.90
CA LEU A 82 36.84 -0.06 11.28
C LEU A 82 36.59 -1.57 11.42
N THR A 83 37.56 -2.31 11.96
CA THR A 83 37.42 -3.77 12.19
C THR A 83 37.25 -4.15 13.66
N ARG A 84 37.56 -3.23 14.59
CA ARG A 84 37.35 -3.40 16.03
C ARG A 84 36.42 -2.30 16.56
N ASP A 85 35.66 -2.65 17.59
CA ASP A 85 34.79 -1.68 18.26
C ASP A 85 35.62 -0.60 18.95
N SER A 86 35.16 0.65 18.82
CA SER A 86 35.78 1.84 19.40
C SER A 86 34.77 2.53 20.32
N THR A 87 35.24 3.06 21.44
CA THR A 87 34.38 3.62 22.50
C THR A 87 35.02 4.86 23.08
N PHE A 88 34.55 6.02 22.62
CA PHE A 88 34.84 7.32 23.21
C PHE A 88 33.53 8.03 23.50
N THR A 89 33.58 9.19 24.13
CA THR A 89 32.40 10.06 24.32
C THR A 89 32.80 11.51 24.12
N LEU A 90 31.84 12.41 23.91
CA LEU A 90 32.11 13.83 24.08
C LEU A 90 32.58 14.12 25.52
N PRO A 91 33.37 15.18 25.78
CA PRO A 91 33.64 15.63 27.15
C PRO A 91 32.34 15.84 27.94
N GLY A 92 32.33 15.51 29.24
CA GLY A 92 31.12 15.56 30.07
C GLY A 92 30.41 16.92 30.07
N SER A 93 31.15 18.02 29.90
CA SER A 93 30.59 19.38 29.76
C SER A 93 29.76 19.61 28.49
N GLN A 94 29.80 18.67 27.55
CA GLN A 94 29.07 18.71 26.27
C GLN A 94 28.02 17.61 26.15
N GLN A 95 27.86 16.79 27.21
CA GLN A 95 26.84 15.76 27.29
C GLN A 95 25.60 16.36 27.98
N GLY A 96 24.61 16.76 27.18
CA GLY A 96 23.29 17.24 27.61
C GLY A 96 22.13 16.34 27.15
N GLN A 97 22.39 15.28 26.39
CA GLN A 97 21.38 14.35 25.91
C GLN A 97 20.59 13.72 27.04
N SER A 98 19.26 13.76 26.90
CA SER A 98 18.32 13.23 27.87
C SER A 98 17.61 12.00 27.30
N VAL A 99 17.75 10.87 27.99
CA VAL A 99 17.08 9.61 27.66
C VAL A 99 16.17 9.22 28.83
N SER A 100 14.88 9.08 28.56
CA SER A 100 13.89 8.63 29.53
C SER A 100 13.20 7.35 29.06
N ILE A 101 12.74 6.53 30.01
CA ILE A 101 12.10 5.23 29.74
C ILE A 101 10.72 5.18 30.44
N PRO A 102 9.73 5.95 29.97
CA PRO A 102 8.35 5.85 30.45
C PRO A 102 7.69 4.50 30.07
N GLY A 103 6.47 4.26 30.56
CA GLY A 103 5.60 3.16 30.09
C GLY A 103 5.44 1.96 31.03
N GLY A 104 6.08 1.94 32.20
CA GLY A 104 5.89 0.91 33.22
C GLY A 104 6.14 -0.50 32.68
N ASN A 105 5.10 -1.35 32.65
CA ASN A 105 5.17 -2.72 32.13
C ASN A 105 5.45 -2.80 30.61
N HIS A 106 5.28 -1.70 29.88
CA HIS A 106 5.58 -1.58 28.46
C HIS A 106 6.54 -0.41 28.24
N PRO A 107 7.80 -0.54 28.68
CA PRO A 107 8.74 0.56 28.66
C PRO A 107 9.13 0.92 27.23
N TYR A 108 9.28 2.21 26.95
CA TYR A 108 9.77 2.70 25.66
C TYR A 108 10.72 3.88 25.85
N VAL A 109 11.70 4.01 24.96
CA VAL A 109 12.75 5.01 25.01
C VAL A 109 12.25 6.31 24.36
N VAL A 110 12.42 7.42 25.08
CA VAL A 110 12.22 8.78 24.58
C VAL A 110 13.53 9.54 24.69
N LEU A 111 13.99 10.05 23.54
CA LEU A 111 15.18 10.89 23.43
C LEU A 111 14.77 12.36 23.31
N SER A 112 15.50 13.23 24.02
CA SER A 112 15.37 14.68 23.93
C SER A 112 16.72 15.36 24.11
N ASN A 113 16.84 16.61 23.63
CA ASN A 113 18.05 17.42 23.68
C ASN A 113 19.31 16.68 23.17
N PRO A 114 19.28 16.09 21.96
CA PRO A 114 20.38 15.26 21.49
C PRO A 114 21.71 16.02 21.50
N ASP A 115 22.76 15.36 21.97
CA ASP A 115 24.13 15.89 21.96
C ASP A 115 24.57 16.24 20.54
N ARG A 116 25.53 17.16 20.43
CA ARG A 116 26.21 17.41 19.14
C ARG A 116 26.83 16.10 18.61
N PRO A 117 27.00 15.96 17.29
CA PRO A 117 27.65 14.78 16.74
C PRO A 117 29.05 14.57 17.30
N ALA A 118 29.30 13.41 17.90
CA ALA A 118 30.62 12.96 18.32
C ALA A 118 31.43 12.44 17.11
N ILE A 119 30.73 11.98 16.07
CA ILE A 119 31.31 11.56 14.80
C ILE A 119 30.79 12.46 13.67
N THR A 120 31.69 12.94 12.82
CA THR A 120 31.33 13.63 11.56
C THR A 120 32.03 12.96 10.39
N VAL A 121 31.28 12.58 9.36
CA VAL A 121 31.80 12.08 8.09
C VAL A 121 31.59 13.15 7.03
N ASP A 122 32.66 13.78 6.58
CA ASP A 122 32.57 14.89 5.62
C ASP A 122 32.19 14.42 4.22
N ALA A 123 31.67 15.35 3.42
CA ALA A 123 31.47 15.14 2.00
C ALA A 123 32.76 14.65 1.32
N GLY A 124 32.64 13.60 0.50
CA GLY A 124 33.76 12.95 -0.17
C GLY A 124 34.38 11.78 0.60
N ALA A 125 34.31 11.78 1.94
CA ALA A 125 34.85 10.72 2.76
C ALA A 125 33.86 9.56 2.95
N THR A 126 34.38 8.36 3.17
CA THR A 126 33.60 7.20 3.59
C THR A 126 34.10 6.67 4.94
N LEU A 127 33.20 6.55 5.90
CA LEU A 127 33.42 5.77 7.11
C LEU A 127 32.67 4.45 6.97
N GLN A 128 33.34 3.33 7.26
CA GLN A 128 32.72 2.03 7.25
C GLN A 128 32.82 1.37 8.63
N TYR A 129 31.66 0.98 9.15
CA TYR A 129 31.56 0.16 10.34
C TYR A 129 31.58 -1.32 9.96
N GLY A 130 32.58 -2.04 10.48
CA GLY A 130 32.77 -3.46 10.24
C GLY A 130 33.20 -3.84 8.83
N ASN A 131 33.45 -5.13 8.64
CA ASN A 131 33.85 -5.74 7.36
C ASN A 131 33.08 -7.04 7.08
N GLY A 132 31.83 -7.12 7.56
CA GLY A 132 30.97 -8.29 7.47
C GLY A 132 30.89 -9.12 8.75
N GLY A 133 31.59 -8.71 9.80
CA GLY A 133 31.54 -9.32 11.14
C GLY A 133 30.60 -8.61 12.11
N THR A 134 30.79 -8.86 13.41
CA THR A 134 30.01 -8.22 14.50
C THR A 134 30.71 -7.01 15.12
N THR A 135 31.97 -6.76 14.79
CA THR A 135 32.80 -5.68 15.35
C THR A 135 33.09 -4.59 14.33
N GLY A 136 33.58 -3.44 14.80
CA GLY A 136 33.91 -2.28 13.97
C GLY A 136 32.92 -1.13 14.11
N LEU A 137 32.18 -1.06 15.21
CA LEU A 137 31.26 0.03 15.53
C LEU A 137 31.95 1.07 16.41
N ILE A 138 31.67 2.36 16.19
CA ILE A 138 31.91 3.40 17.21
C ILE A 138 30.63 3.56 18.03
N GLY A 139 30.73 3.43 19.35
CA GLY A 139 29.64 3.83 20.24
C GLY A 139 29.91 3.62 21.72
N ALA A 140 29.22 4.44 22.51
CA ALA A 140 29.07 4.33 23.94
C ALA A 140 27.58 4.14 24.29
N PHE A 141 27.26 3.14 25.10
CA PHE A 141 25.88 2.71 25.36
C PHE A 141 25.53 2.78 26.85
N PRO A 142 25.51 3.99 27.46
CA PRO A 142 25.28 4.13 28.90
C PRO A 142 23.81 3.94 29.30
N TYR A 143 22.90 4.00 28.33
CA TYR A 143 21.46 3.93 28.56
C TYR A 143 21.03 2.46 28.52
N ASN A 144 20.52 1.95 29.64
CA ASN A 144 19.93 0.61 29.74
C ASN A 144 18.57 0.53 29.00
N SER A 145 18.56 0.88 27.71
CA SER A 145 17.37 0.95 26.88
C SER A 145 16.77 -0.44 26.62
N PRO A 146 15.45 -0.61 26.74
CA PRO A 146 14.80 -1.88 26.44
C PRO A 146 14.82 -2.20 24.93
N GLY A 147 15.24 -3.42 24.58
CA GLY A 147 15.16 -3.98 23.23
C GLY A 147 16.33 -3.64 22.30
N TYR A 148 17.10 -2.60 22.59
CA TYR A 148 18.30 -2.22 21.83
C TYR A 148 19.28 -1.43 22.71
N GLN A 149 20.53 -1.26 22.26
CA GLN A 149 21.51 -0.41 22.94
C GLN A 149 21.50 0.99 22.31
N GLN A 150 20.97 1.99 23.01
CA GLN A 150 20.95 3.38 22.55
C GLN A 150 22.36 3.96 22.59
N ASN A 151 22.87 4.39 21.43
CA ASN A 151 24.18 5.02 21.36
C ASN A 151 24.10 6.47 21.87
N GLN A 152 25.03 6.87 22.71
CA GLN A 152 25.23 8.26 23.12
C GLN A 152 25.95 9.07 22.04
N ASP A 153 26.79 8.42 21.25
CA ASP A 153 27.61 9.08 20.24
C ASP A 153 26.77 9.35 18.98
N ASN A 154 26.17 10.54 18.94
CA ASN A 154 25.43 11.01 17.77
C ASN A 154 26.37 11.20 16.57
N ILE A 155 25.83 11.04 15.36
CA ILE A 155 26.63 11.07 14.12
C ILE A 155 26.07 12.06 13.09
N ARG A 156 26.99 12.74 12.41
CA ARG A 156 26.71 13.56 11.23
C ARG A 156 27.33 12.90 10.01
N VAL A 157 26.52 12.65 8.98
CA VAL A 157 26.96 12.02 7.73
C VAL A 157 26.67 12.97 6.57
N ASP A 158 27.70 13.68 6.12
CA ASP A 158 27.67 14.49 4.90
C ASP A 158 28.30 13.74 3.70
N GLY A 159 29.20 12.81 3.96
CA GLY A 159 29.75 11.84 3.00
C GLY A 159 28.97 10.53 2.96
N THR A 160 29.68 9.40 3.12
CA THR A 160 29.07 8.06 3.15
C THR A 160 29.39 7.32 4.45
N LEU A 161 28.36 6.75 5.08
CA LEU A 161 28.51 5.78 6.16
C LEU A 161 28.11 4.39 5.65
N ASN A 162 29.05 3.46 5.58
CA ASN A 162 28.79 2.08 5.19
C ASN A 162 28.68 1.18 6.43
N LEU A 163 27.58 0.45 6.56
CA LEU A 163 27.20 -0.33 7.74
C LEU A 163 27.39 -1.82 7.47
N SER A 164 28.64 -2.28 7.50
CA SER A 164 29.02 -3.66 7.21
C SER A 164 29.12 -4.53 8.49
N LEU A 165 28.00 -4.62 9.21
CA LEU A 165 27.86 -5.37 10.47
C LEU A 165 26.78 -6.46 10.38
N THR A 166 26.92 -7.56 11.13
CA THR A 166 25.95 -8.68 11.24
C THR A 166 25.25 -8.75 12.60
N ARG A 167 25.20 -7.64 13.34
CA ARG A 167 24.50 -7.51 14.63
C ARG A 167 23.41 -6.44 14.58
N LEU A 168 22.62 -6.34 15.66
CA LEU A 168 21.79 -5.17 15.91
C LEU A 168 22.66 -4.01 16.41
N PHE A 169 22.43 -2.81 15.89
CA PHE A 169 23.14 -1.60 16.32
C PHE A 169 22.27 -0.34 16.12
N ASN A 170 22.59 0.70 16.88
CA ASN A 170 21.98 2.02 16.81
C ASN A 170 23.08 3.08 16.62
N LEU A 171 22.80 4.11 15.82
CA LEU A 171 23.75 5.16 15.46
C LEU A 171 23.60 6.43 16.30
N GLY A 172 22.76 6.42 17.33
CA GLY A 172 22.35 7.63 18.03
C GLY A 172 21.40 8.47 17.18
N THR A 173 21.38 9.78 17.44
CA THR A 173 20.73 10.78 16.60
C THR A 173 21.57 11.02 15.36
N ILE A 174 20.94 10.94 14.19
CA ILE A 174 21.62 11.05 12.89
C ILE A 174 21.32 12.42 12.27
N SER A 175 22.36 13.07 11.76
CA SER A 175 22.28 14.33 11.02
C SER A 175 23.12 14.31 9.74
N GLY A 176 23.08 15.39 8.96
CA GLY A 176 23.80 15.51 7.69
C GLY A 176 22.96 15.17 6.46
N SER A 177 23.55 15.31 5.27
CA SER A 177 22.86 15.19 3.98
C SER A 177 23.40 14.08 3.06
N GLY A 178 24.35 13.29 3.57
CA GLY A 178 25.06 12.24 2.85
C GLY A 178 24.25 10.96 2.63
N THR A 179 24.93 9.82 2.56
CA THR A 179 24.30 8.52 2.35
C THR A 179 24.67 7.54 3.45
N ILE A 180 23.68 6.85 4.01
CA ILE A 180 23.89 5.74 4.93
C ILE A 180 23.55 4.46 4.17
N VAL A 181 24.54 3.58 4.00
CA VAL A 181 24.46 2.38 3.19
C VAL A 181 24.57 1.16 4.10
N GLN A 182 23.64 0.23 3.98
CA GLN A 182 23.78 -1.12 4.48
C GLN A 182 24.00 -2.07 3.29
N PRO A 183 25.09 -2.86 3.26
CA PRO A 183 25.27 -3.87 2.23
C PRO A 183 24.12 -4.90 2.21
N ARG A 184 23.87 -5.45 1.02
CA ARG A 184 22.85 -6.48 0.81
C ARG A 184 23.36 -7.86 1.25
N ASN A 185 22.44 -8.73 1.66
CA ASN A 185 22.71 -10.08 2.18
C ASN A 185 23.59 -10.09 3.45
N LEU A 186 23.59 -8.98 4.16
CA LEU A 186 24.32 -8.79 5.40
C LEU A 186 23.34 -8.65 6.55
N TRP A 187 23.15 -9.74 7.29
CA TRP A 187 22.11 -9.91 8.31
C TRP A 187 22.35 -9.16 9.63
N GLY A 188 22.82 -7.91 9.56
CA GLY A 188 22.74 -6.96 10.66
C GLY A 188 21.45 -6.14 10.59
N THR A 189 21.10 -5.49 11.69
CA THR A 189 19.88 -4.67 11.78
C THR A 189 20.21 -3.28 12.30
N LEU A 190 20.04 -2.28 11.44
CA LEU A 190 20.05 -0.89 11.85
C LEU A 190 18.75 -0.59 12.62
N GLN A 191 18.88 -0.23 13.89
CA GLN A 191 17.77 0.21 14.72
C GLN A 191 17.69 1.75 14.72
N LEU A 192 16.67 2.29 14.05
CA LEU A 192 16.34 3.71 14.06
C LEU A 192 15.32 3.98 15.17
N CYS A 193 15.67 4.89 16.08
CA CYS A 193 14.85 5.33 17.21
C CYS A 193 15.06 6.83 17.44
N GLY A 194 14.04 7.51 17.95
CA GLY A 194 14.03 8.95 18.15
C GLY A 194 13.81 9.73 16.85
N SER A 195 13.75 11.06 16.99
CA SER A 195 13.69 11.96 15.83
C SER A 195 15.11 12.35 15.42
N SER A 196 15.41 12.24 14.13
CA SER A 196 16.73 12.55 13.57
C SER A 196 16.63 13.59 12.46
N PRO A 197 17.40 14.69 12.50
CA PRO A 197 17.36 15.75 11.49
C PRO A 197 18.02 15.36 10.14
N PHE A 198 18.50 14.12 10.01
CA PHE A 198 19.10 13.59 8.79
C PHE A 198 18.28 13.92 7.54
N SER A 199 18.95 14.44 6.52
CA SER A 199 18.36 14.91 5.26
C SER A 199 18.85 14.15 4.02
N GLY A 200 19.69 13.13 4.25
CA GLY A 200 20.29 12.33 3.20
C GLY A 200 19.43 11.15 2.73
N VAL A 201 20.09 10.15 2.15
CA VAL A 201 19.46 8.90 1.68
C VAL A 201 19.89 7.72 2.55
N LEU A 202 18.92 6.85 2.85
CA LEU A 202 19.16 5.54 3.45
C LEU A 202 19.09 4.47 2.35
N ASP A 203 20.20 3.81 2.06
CA ASP A 203 20.26 2.64 1.17
C ASP A 203 20.35 1.37 2.02
N ILE A 204 19.22 0.66 2.13
CA ILE A 204 19.07 -0.48 3.03
C ILE A 204 19.15 -1.78 2.23
N GLY A 205 20.28 -2.47 2.35
CA GLY A 205 20.56 -3.72 1.64
C GLY A 205 19.84 -4.96 2.20
N THR A 206 19.62 -5.05 3.52
CA THR A 206 19.13 -6.30 4.13
C THR A 206 17.94 -6.08 5.04
N GLY A 207 18.09 -5.28 6.10
CA GLY A 207 17.07 -5.13 7.13
C GLY A 207 17.32 -3.90 8.00
N ALA A 208 16.30 -3.06 8.15
CA ALA A 208 16.30 -1.94 9.09
C ALA A 208 14.99 -1.90 9.87
N ASN A 209 15.09 -1.61 11.17
CA ASN A 209 13.95 -1.33 12.02
C ASN A 209 13.76 0.19 12.10
N TYR A 210 12.62 0.67 11.62
CA TYR A 210 12.17 2.03 11.81
C TYR A 210 11.14 2.06 12.92
N ALA A 211 11.55 2.62 14.07
CA ALA A 211 10.87 2.44 15.34
C ALA A 211 10.91 0.97 15.80
N SER A 212 10.30 0.71 16.95
CA SER A 212 10.16 -0.62 17.51
C SER A 212 9.02 -0.61 18.52
N THR A 213 8.82 -1.74 19.19
CA THR A 213 7.87 -1.86 20.29
C THR A 213 8.28 -1.06 21.52
N THR A 214 9.55 -0.63 21.57
CA THR A 214 10.19 0.07 22.68
C THR A 214 10.79 1.41 22.26
N CYS A 215 10.56 1.91 21.05
CA CYS A 215 10.91 3.28 20.66
C CYS A 215 10.03 3.74 19.50
N ALA A 216 9.73 5.04 19.44
CA ALA A 216 9.24 5.66 18.20
C ALA A 216 10.43 6.10 17.33
N ALA A 217 10.20 6.36 16.05
CA ALA A 217 11.19 6.94 15.15
C ALA A 217 10.55 8.01 14.26
N ASP A 218 11.35 9.01 13.92
CA ASP A 218 10.96 10.09 13.02
C ASP A 218 12.16 10.57 12.20
N LEU A 219 12.00 10.66 10.88
CA LEU A 219 13.00 11.18 9.95
C LEU A 219 12.35 12.29 9.10
N PRO A 220 12.07 13.47 9.65
CA PRO A 220 11.25 14.47 8.96
C PRO A 220 11.89 15.00 7.67
N ASN A 221 13.23 15.04 7.61
CA ASN A 221 13.97 15.64 6.50
C ASN A 221 14.60 14.62 5.54
N ALA A 222 14.56 13.33 5.87
CA ALA A 222 15.25 12.32 5.07
C ALA A 222 14.69 12.32 3.64
N ARG A 223 15.59 12.38 2.65
CA ARG A 223 15.22 12.58 1.25
C ARG A 223 14.50 11.37 0.66
N ALA A 224 15.05 10.18 0.85
CA ALA A 224 14.49 8.94 0.33
C ALA A 224 15.07 7.72 1.05
N VAL A 225 14.39 6.59 0.88
CA VAL A 225 14.88 5.25 1.26
C VAL A 225 15.01 4.41 0.00
N LEU A 226 16.23 3.98 -0.35
CA LEU A 226 16.45 2.91 -1.32
C LEU A 226 16.35 1.59 -0.56
N ASN A 227 15.23 0.89 -0.69
CA ASN A 227 14.97 -0.37 -0.01
C ASN A 227 15.35 -1.54 -0.93
N ARG A 228 16.38 -2.32 -0.55
CA ARG A 228 16.83 -3.52 -1.27
C ARG A 228 16.65 -4.80 -0.44
N GLY A 229 16.12 -4.67 0.77
CA GLY A 229 15.81 -5.74 1.71
C GLY A 229 14.46 -5.51 2.38
N SER A 230 14.42 -5.61 3.70
CA SER A 230 13.20 -5.41 4.50
C SER A 230 13.27 -4.13 5.33
N TRP A 231 12.27 -3.27 5.15
CA TRP A 231 12.04 -2.12 6.04
C TRP A 231 10.94 -2.49 7.02
N ILE A 232 11.27 -2.59 8.31
CA ILE A 232 10.38 -3.09 9.34
C ILE A 232 9.93 -1.92 10.21
N ILE A 233 8.63 -1.68 10.28
CA ILE A 233 8.02 -0.63 11.09
C ILE A 233 7.25 -1.29 12.23
N ASP A 234 7.42 -0.79 13.44
CA ASP A 234 6.60 -1.16 14.61
C ASP A 234 6.34 0.11 15.44
N THR A 235 5.54 0.00 16.50
CA THR A 235 5.19 1.15 17.34
C THR A 235 5.28 0.77 18.82
N PRO A 236 5.62 1.70 19.72
CA PRO A 236 5.25 1.55 21.13
C PRO A 236 3.72 1.63 21.28
N LEU A 237 3.19 1.22 22.43
CA LEU A 237 1.76 1.32 22.74
C LEU A 237 1.26 2.78 22.67
N ASN A 238 0.06 2.96 22.13
CA ASN A 238 -0.63 4.25 22.01
C ASN A 238 0.19 5.32 21.26
N GLN A 239 1.09 4.93 20.37
CA GLN A 239 1.93 5.86 19.60
C GLN A 239 1.53 5.89 18.13
N THR A 240 1.78 7.04 17.49
CA THR A 240 1.73 7.14 16.04
C THR A 240 3.14 7.25 15.50
N VAL A 241 3.51 6.38 14.56
CA VAL A 241 4.77 6.46 13.82
C VAL A 241 4.47 6.92 12.40
N VAL A 242 5.13 7.98 11.96
CA VAL A 242 4.94 8.56 10.62
C VAL A 242 6.19 8.30 9.78
N GLN A 243 5.99 7.76 8.59
CA GLN A 243 7.02 7.54 7.58
C GLN A 243 6.67 8.38 6.35
N ARG A 244 7.48 9.42 6.09
CA ARG A 244 7.21 10.43 5.05
C ARG A 244 7.96 10.20 3.74
N GLN A 245 9.01 9.40 3.82
CA GLN A 245 9.97 9.23 2.73
C GLN A 245 9.34 8.51 1.54
N ASN A 246 9.78 8.90 0.35
CA ASN A 246 9.64 8.03 -0.82
C ASN A 246 10.59 6.84 -0.67
N PHE A 247 10.04 5.65 -0.87
CA PHE A 247 10.78 4.41 -0.98
C PHE A 247 11.01 4.07 -2.44
N TYR A 248 12.19 3.55 -2.72
CA TYR A 248 12.56 3.02 -4.02
C TYR A 248 12.98 1.56 -3.86
N SER A 249 12.32 0.67 -4.60
CA SER A 249 12.77 -0.70 -4.80
C SER A 249 13.71 -0.76 -6.01
N ARG A 250 14.74 -1.60 -5.94
CA ARG A 250 15.57 -1.94 -7.10
C ARG A 250 15.77 -3.46 -7.24
N GLU A 251 15.13 -4.23 -6.38
CA GLU A 251 15.47 -5.63 -6.18
C GLU A 251 14.22 -6.46 -5.96
N TYR A 252 14.18 -7.63 -6.58
CA TYR A 252 13.11 -8.58 -6.31
C TYR A 252 13.13 -9.05 -4.86
N GLY A 253 11.95 -9.11 -4.24
CA GLY A 253 11.75 -9.67 -2.90
C GLY A 253 11.94 -8.69 -1.75
N ASN A 254 12.16 -7.41 -2.04
CA ASN A 254 12.21 -6.37 -1.02
C ASN A 254 10.78 -5.98 -0.57
N ASP A 255 10.64 -5.55 0.68
CA ASP A 255 9.33 -5.32 1.28
C ASP A 255 9.34 -4.28 2.41
N VAL A 256 8.15 -3.77 2.71
CA VAL A 256 7.86 -2.95 3.90
C VAL A 256 6.93 -3.75 4.80
N ASN A 257 7.43 -4.15 5.96
CA ASN A 257 6.68 -4.91 6.96
C ASN A 257 6.18 -3.94 8.04
N VAL A 258 4.87 -3.92 8.27
CA VAL A 258 4.25 -2.97 9.19
C VAL A 258 3.54 -3.72 10.32
N HIS A 259 4.05 -3.48 11.52
CA HIS A 259 3.45 -3.87 12.79
C HIS A 259 2.89 -2.63 13.49
N SER A 260 1.92 -2.83 14.37
CA SER A 260 1.55 -1.81 15.34
C SER A 260 1.05 -2.46 16.62
N ARG A 261 1.28 -1.78 17.75
CA ARG A 261 0.78 -2.19 19.06
C ARG A 261 -0.65 -1.69 19.28
N PRO A 262 -1.40 -2.26 20.24
CA PRO A 262 -2.72 -1.76 20.59
C PRO A 262 -2.74 -0.24 20.81
N GLY A 263 -3.82 0.41 20.33
CA GLY A 263 -3.99 1.86 20.40
C GLY A 263 -3.02 2.68 19.52
N SER A 264 -2.20 2.01 18.70
CA SER A 264 -1.12 2.64 17.93
C SER A 264 -1.40 2.57 16.43
N LYS A 265 -0.74 3.44 15.67
CA LYS A 265 -0.96 3.59 14.23
C LYS A 265 0.33 3.90 13.48
N VAL A 266 0.46 3.35 12.27
CA VAL A 266 1.52 3.72 11.34
C VAL A 266 0.92 4.53 10.20
N VAL A 267 1.48 5.72 9.92
CA VAL A 267 1.04 6.58 8.81
C VAL A 267 2.15 6.63 7.76
N LEU A 268 1.83 6.20 6.54
CA LEU A 268 2.73 6.20 5.39
C LEU A 268 2.27 7.28 4.41
N THR A 269 3.04 8.36 4.26
CA THR A 269 2.64 9.53 3.44
C THR A 269 3.42 9.68 2.15
N GLY A 270 4.58 9.00 2.03
CA GLY A 270 5.37 8.97 0.79
C GLY A 270 4.84 7.97 -0.24
N THR A 271 5.64 7.68 -1.26
CA THR A 271 5.36 6.65 -2.27
C THR A 271 6.41 5.54 -2.22
N TYR A 272 6.00 4.29 -2.36
CA TYR A 272 6.84 3.14 -2.61
C TYR A 272 6.87 2.81 -4.10
N SER A 273 7.92 3.27 -4.76
CA SER A 273 8.12 3.16 -6.21
C SER A 273 9.28 2.21 -6.56
N TYR A 274 9.48 1.97 -7.85
CA TYR A 274 10.69 1.35 -8.40
C TYR A 274 11.75 2.43 -8.69
N SER A 275 13.03 2.09 -8.67
CA SER A 275 14.12 2.93 -9.17
C SER A 275 14.82 2.19 -10.31
N ASP A 276 14.83 2.80 -11.49
CA ASP A 276 15.49 2.27 -12.68
C ASP A 276 16.92 2.83 -12.88
N ASN A 277 17.37 3.70 -11.97
CA ASN A 277 18.75 4.16 -11.93
C ASN A 277 19.60 3.41 -10.89
N THR A 278 20.92 3.49 -11.04
CA THR A 278 21.90 2.85 -10.14
C THR A 278 22.36 3.73 -8.99
N SER A 279 21.91 4.99 -8.93
CA SER A 279 22.36 5.97 -7.93
C SER A 279 21.91 5.57 -6.53
N THR A 280 22.86 5.46 -5.60
CA THR A 280 22.58 5.25 -4.17
C THR A 280 22.33 6.56 -3.44
N THR A 281 22.83 7.68 -3.99
CA THR A 281 22.67 9.02 -3.43
C THR A 281 21.43 9.72 -3.99
N SER A 282 20.86 9.28 -5.11
CA SER A 282 19.67 9.92 -5.71
C SER A 282 18.82 8.88 -6.44
N PRO A 283 18.21 7.95 -5.70
CA PRO A 283 17.29 6.98 -6.29
C PRO A 283 16.12 7.72 -6.93
N ALA A 284 15.76 7.31 -8.15
CA ALA A 284 14.70 7.95 -8.91
C ALA A 284 14.11 6.96 -9.93
N LEU A 285 12.94 7.31 -10.45
CA LEU A 285 12.28 6.60 -11.52
C LEU A 285 12.19 7.50 -12.75
N SER A 286 12.78 7.08 -13.87
CA SER A 286 12.76 7.89 -15.10
C SER A 286 11.36 8.00 -15.72
N ASN A 287 10.52 6.99 -15.52
CA ASN A 287 9.16 6.92 -16.06
C ASN A 287 8.20 6.26 -15.06
N ASN A 288 7.20 7.02 -14.60
CA ASN A 288 6.20 6.54 -13.63
C ASN A 288 5.40 5.33 -14.12
N ASN A 289 5.29 5.11 -15.44
CA ASN A 289 4.59 3.96 -16.00
C ASN A 289 5.27 2.63 -15.65
N LEU A 290 6.56 2.64 -15.30
CA LEU A 290 7.30 1.46 -14.87
C LEU A 290 6.82 0.91 -13.51
N ASN A 291 6.02 1.66 -12.75
CA ASN A 291 5.33 1.10 -11.59
C ASN A 291 4.19 0.13 -12.00
N TRP A 292 3.67 0.25 -13.22
CA TRP A 292 2.46 -0.43 -13.70
C TRP A 292 2.71 -1.52 -14.74
N VAL A 293 3.95 -1.65 -15.22
CA VAL A 293 4.36 -2.69 -16.18
C VAL A 293 5.53 -3.49 -15.63
N THR A 294 5.54 -4.80 -15.83
CA THR A 294 6.64 -5.66 -15.39
C THR A 294 7.94 -5.33 -16.13
N VAL A 295 9.05 -5.21 -15.40
CA VAL A 295 10.39 -5.08 -15.99
C VAL A 295 11.16 -6.41 -15.93
N ALA A 296 12.30 -6.48 -16.62
CA ALA A 296 13.17 -7.66 -16.62
C ALA A 296 13.48 -8.15 -15.19
N HIS A 297 13.49 -9.47 -15.01
CA HIS A 297 13.68 -10.14 -13.71
C HIS A 297 12.71 -9.72 -12.60
N ARG A 298 11.61 -9.03 -12.94
CA ARG A 298 10.64 -8.51 -11.98
C ARG A 298 11.28 -7.59 -10.93
N LEU A 299 12.33 -6.85 -11.29
CA LEU A 299 13.04 -5.97 -10.36
C LEU A 299 12.16 -4.89 -9.74
N ASN A 300 11.03 -4.57 -10.37
CA ASN A 300 10.05 -3.63 -9.85
C ASN A 300 8.97 -4.25 -8.96
N LYS A 301 8.98 -5.58 -8.77
CA LYS A 301 8.06 -6.27 -7.85
C LYS A 301 8.45 -6.00 -6.42
N ARG A 302 7.60 -5.24 -5.73
CA ARG A 302 7.74 -4.84 -4.32
C ARG A 302 6.44 -5.07 -3.57
N GLY A 303 6.46 -5.04 -2.24
CA GLY A 303 5.19 -5.13 -1.52
C GLY A 303 5.25 -4.70 -0.08
N THR A 304 4.07 -4.73 0.53
CA THR A 304 3.90 -4.47 1.95
C THR A 304 3.17 -5.62 2.63
N ASN A 305 3.63 -5.96 3.82
CA ASN A 305 2.94 -6.88 4.72
C ASN A 305 2.43 -6.08 5.91
N ILE A 306 1.13 -6.09 6.13
CA ILE A 306 0.47 -5.48 7.28
C ILE A 306 0.15 -6.61 8.25
N GLU A 307 0.82 -6.60 9.40
CA GLU A 307 1.01 -7.76 10.26
C GLU A 307 0.17 -7.68 11.53
N GLY A 308 -1.15 -7.63 11.35
CA GLY A 308 -2.10 -7.35 12.42
C GLY A 308 -1.90 -5.94 12.96
N ALA A 309 -1.79 -4.97 12.06
CA ALA A 309 -1.47 -3.57 12.37
C ALA A 309 -2.56 -2.61 11.87
N ASP A 310 -2.63 -1.43 12.50
CA ASP A 310 -3.42 -0.28 12.03
C ASP A 310 -2.52 0.66 11.21
N VAL A 311 -2.81 0.72 9.91
CA VAL A 311 -2.00 1.42 8.92
C VAL A 311 -2.87 2.41 8.16
N GLN A 312 -2.33 3.61 7.97
CA GLN A 312 -2.94 4.64 7.15
C GLN A 312 -2.01 4.99 6.00
N TRP A 313 -2.52 4.92 4.78
CA TRP A 313 -1.84 5.46 3.59
C TRP A 313 -2.39 6.84 3.27
N GLY A 314 -1.47 7.80 3.12
CA GLY A 314 -1.78 9.22 3.08
C GLY A 314 -2.17 9.76 4.46
N ASP A 315 -2.21 11.08 4.56
CA ASP A 315 -2.58 11.84 5.77
C ASP A 315 -3.68 12.88 5.50
N GLY A 316 -4.32 12.78 4.34
CA GLY A 316 -5.32 13.73 3.87
C GLY A 316 -4.72 15.01 3.27
N THR A 317 -3.41 15.04 2.99
CA THR A 317 -2.74 16.18 2.32
C THR A 317 -2.21 15.86 0.93
N THR A 318 -2.26 14.58 0.53
CA THR A 318 -1.74 14.07 -0.76
C THR A 318 -2.80 13.28 -1.53
N HIS A 319 -2.61 13.16 -2.84
CA HIS A 319 -3.34 12.27 -3.75
C HIS A 319 -2.36 11.41 -4.57
N GLN A 320 -1.16 11.20 -4.04
CA GLN A 320 -0.22 10.21 -4.55
C GLN A 320 -0.41 8.92 -3.75
N ILE A 321 -0.84 7.85 -4.41
CA ILE A 321 -1.03 6.57 -3.76
C ILE A 321 0.31 6.03 -3.22
N PHE A 322 0.31 5.51 -1.99
CA PHE A 322 1.51 4.96 -1.39
C PHE A 322 2.14 3.87 -2.27
N MET A 323 1.35 2.99 -2.91
CA MET A 323 1.91 1.91 -3.72
C MET A 323 1.23 1.81 -5.10
N PRO A 324 1.74 2.55 -6.11
CA PRO A 324 1.24 2.45 -7.47
C PRO A 324 1.66 1.12 -8.11
N GLY A 325 0.77 0.44 -8.81
CA GLY A 325 1.11 -0.78 -9.55
C GLY A 325 -0.03 -1.76 -9.74
N THR A 326 0.31 -2.92 -10.27
CA THR A 326 -0.62 -4.02 -10.59
C THR A 326 -0.28 -5.28 -9.77
N ALA A 327 -1.08 -6.33 -9.92
CA ALA A 327 -0.79 -7.64 -9.33
C ALA A 327 0.57 -8.23 -9.78
N GLU A 328 1.11 -7.79 -10.92
CA GLU A 328 2.39 -8.25 -11.45
C GLU A 328 3.58 -7.43 -10.92
N THR A 329 3.37 -6.19 -10.50
CA THR A 329 4.43 -5.26 -10.08
C THR A 329 4.42 -4.89 -8.61
N ALA A 330 3.34 -5.17 -7.89
CA ALA A 330 3.26 -4.90 -6.45
C ALA A 330 2.36 -5.89 -5.72
N TYR A 331 2.43 -5.90 -4.38
CA TYR A 331 1.58 -6.76 -3.57
C TYR A 331 1.26 -6.19 -2.18
N ILE A 332 0.05 -6.41 -1.66
CA ILE A 332 -0.41 -5.99 -0.32
C ILE A 332 -0.94 -7.20 0.43
N ASN A 333 -0.25 -7.61 1.49
CA ASN A 333 -0.74 -8.66 2.38
C ASN A 333 -1.33 -8.07 3.65
N LEU A 334 -2.55 -8.51 4.00
CA LEU A 334 -3.14 -8.30 5.31
C LEU A 334 -3.10 -9.62 6.08
N HIS A 335 -2.38 -9.64 7.19
CA HIS A 335 -2.34 -10.78 8.08
C HIS A 335 -3.14 -10.50 9.35
N ALA A 336 -3.97 -11.46 9.73
CA ALA A 336 -4.55 -11.50 11.06
C ALA A 336 -3.57 -12.20 12.01
N ARG A 337 -3.12 -11.49 13.05
CA ARG A 337 -2.26 -12.04 14.11
C ARG A 337 -3.04 -12.11 15.42
N SER A 338 -2.54 -11.49 16.49
CA SER A 338 -3.32 -11.27 17.72
C SER A 338 -4.51 -10.32 17.51
N GLN A 339 -4.47 -9.54 16.43
CA GLN A 339 -5.54 -8.69 15.94
C GLN A 339 -5.58 -8.74 14.40
N ARG A 340 -6.72 -8.38 13.82
CA ARG A 340 -6.86 -8.21 12.37
C ARG A 340 -6.13 -6.95 11.93
N SER A 341 -5.69 -6.93 10.68
CA SER A 341 -5.11 -5.72 10.09
C SER A 341 -6.19 -4.68 9.80
N ARG A 342 -5.82 -3.41 9.79
CA ARG A 342 -6.67 -2.30 9.33
C ARG A 342 -5.87 -1.45 8.36
N LEU A 343 -6.40 -1.22 7.16
CA LEU A 343 -5.80 -0.34 6.17
C LEU A 343 -6.75 0.82 5.84
N THR A 344 -6.31 2.03 6.15
CA THR A 344 -7.05 3.26 5.89
C THR A 344 -6.44 4.02 4.71
N PHE A 345 -7.25 4.32 3.69
CA PHE A 345 -6.90 5.21 2.58
C PHE A 345 -7.34 6.64 2.93
N ASN A 346 -6.40 7.56 3.08
CA ASN A 346 -6.66 8.94 3.47
C ASN A 346 -5.95 9.93 2.55
N TYR A 347 -6.61 10.27 1.44
CA TYR A 347 -6.10 11.19 0.41
C TYR A 347 -6.97 12.43 0.28
N ASN A 348 -6.50 13.47 -0.43
CA ASN A 348 -7.26 14.71 -0.71
C ASN A 348 -7.69 14.86 -2.17
N GLY A 349 -7.61 13.78 -2.93
CA GLY A 349 -7.96 13.73 -4.34
C GLY A 349 -8.04 12.28 -4.84
N PRO A 350 -8.33 12.09 -6.13
CA PRO A 350 -8.48 10.77 -6.73
C PRO A 350 -7.19 9.95 -6.71
N VAL A 351 -7.31 8.67 -6.33
CA VAL A 351 -6.23 7.66 -6.41
C VAL A 351 -6.77 6.35 -6.96
N THR A 352 -5.90 5.58 -7.64
CA THR A 352 -6.24 4.26 -8.16
C THR A 352 -5.38 3.19 -7.54
N LEU A 353 -6.03 2.19 -6.93
CA LEU A 353 -5.44 0.94 -6.50
C LEU A 353 -5.65 -0.11 -7.61
N GLY A 354 -4.62 -0.35 -8.42
CA GLY A 354 -4.67 -1.33 -9.53
C GLY A 354 -4.19 -2.74 -9.17
N LEU A 355 -3.95 -3.01 -7.90
CA LEU A 355 -3.53 -4.30 -7.39
C LEU A 355 -4.52 -4.83 -6.35
N PRO A 356 -4.63 -6.16 -6.20
CA PRO A 356 -5.47 -6.74 -5.18
C PRO A 356 -4.83 -6.62 -3.80
N ILE A 357 -5.66 -6.31 -2.80
CA ILE A 357 -5.36 -6.55 -1.39
C ILE A 357 -5.73 -8.00 -1.10
N GLY A 358 -4.81 -8.75 -0.53
CA GLY A 358 -5.04 -10.15 -0.18
C GLY A 358 -4.25 -10.62 1.03
N GLY A 359 -4.02 -11.92 1.09
CA GLY A 359 -3.24 -12.58 2.12
C GLY A 359 -2.38 -13.69 1.51
N GLY A 360 -1.27 -14.01 2.18
CA GLY A 360 -0.37 -15.04 1.71
C GLY A 360 1.02 -14.90 2.30
N MET A 361 1.93 -15.79 1.90
CA MET A 361 3.31 -15.71 2.36
C MET A 361 4.15 -15.02 1.29
N TYR A 362 4.93 -14.00 1.68
CA TYR A 362 5.79 -13.26 0.75
C TYR A 362 5.01 -12.64 -0.42
N HIS A 363 5.40 -12.91 -1.67
CA HIS A 363 4.79 -12.36 -2.88
C HIS A 363 3.56 -13.14 -3.37
N ASP A 364 3.14 -14.19 -2.65
CA ASP A 364 1.97 -15.03 -2.99
C ASP A 364 0.67 -14.45 -2.42
N THR A 365 0.42 -13.16 -2.62
CA THR A 365 -0.63 -12.34 -1.98
C THR A 365 -2.07 -12.76 -2.21
N LEU A 366 -2.31 -13.78 -3.04
CA LEU A 366 -3.64 -14.32 -3.31
C LEU A 366 -3.78 -15.79 -2.86
N ALA A 367 -2.85 -16.29 -2.06
CA ALA A 367 -2.91 -17.65 -1.53
C ALA A 367 -4.04 -17.84 -0.51
N ALA A 368 -4.45 -16.76 0.18
CA ALA A 368 -5.57 -16.73 1.11
C ALA A 368 -6.22 -15.34 1.13
N PRO A 369 -7.48 -15.22 1.58
CA PRO A 369 -8.05 -13.90 1.83
C PRO A 369 -7.21 -13.12 2.84
N GLY A 370 -7.04 -11.82 2.61
CA GLY A 370 -6.40 -10.90 3.54
C GLY A 370 -7.24 -10.74 4.82
N GLY A 371 -6.61 -10.92 5.98
CA GLY A 371 -7.25 -10.85 7.29
C GLY A 371 -7.31 -9.44 7.85
N GLY A 372 -8.08 -8.53 7.23
CA GLY A 372 -8.20 -7.16 7.71
C GLY A 372 -9.39 -6.36 7.20
N ASP A 373 -9.60 -5.19 7.81
CA ASP A 373 -10.65 -4.22 7.48
C ASP A 373 -10.10 -3.05 6.67
N ILE A 374 -10.91 -2.53 5.76
CA ILE A 374 -10.57 -1.39 4.89
C ILE A 374 -11.40 -0.17 5.25
N VAL A 375 -10.76 1.00 5.24
CA VAL A 375 -11.42 2.28 5.50
C VAL A 375 -11.05 3.29 4.43
N ILE A 376 -12.06 3.90 3.82
CA ILE A 376 -11.91 5.08 2.98
C ILE A 376 -12.25 6.29 3.85
N ALA A 377 -11.22 7.06 4.23
CA ALA A 377 -11.33 8.12 5.22
C ALA A 377 -12.14 9.33 4.71
N GLY A 378 -12.88 10.00 5.59
CA GLY A 378 -13.80 11.10 5.28
C GLY A 378 -13.15 12.43 4.90
N THR A 379 -11.89 12.39 4.44
CA THR A 379 -11.18 13.59 3.97
C THR A 379 -11.82 14.12 2.70
N ARG A 380 -12.03 15.44 2.64
CA ARG A 380 -12.64 16.08 1.48
C ARG A 380 -11.85 15.76 0.21
N GLY A 381 -12.54 15.23 -0.79
CA GLY A 381 -11.94 14.87 -2.08
C GLY A 381 -11.26 13.51 -2.11
N ASN A 382 -11.26 12.75 -0.99
CA ASN A 382 -10.77 11.37 -1.00
C ASN A 382 -11.64 10.50 -1.91
N ASP A 383 -11.11 10.11 -3.06
CA ASP A 383 -11.79 9.31 -4.06
C ASP A 383 -10.88 8.13 -4.45
N VAL A 384 -11.20 6.94 -3.94
CA VAL A 384 -10.36 5.75 -4.09
C VAL A 384 -11.00 4.81 -5.10
N THR A 385 -10.28 4.48 -6.17
CA THR A 385 -10.71 3.50 -7.17
C THR A 385 -10.03 2.15 -6.93
N PHE A 386 -10.82 1.11 -6.71
CA PHE A 386 -10.36 -0.28 -6.80
C PHE A 386 -10.49 -0.74 -8.25
N ALA A 387 -9.37 -0.70 -8.97
CA ALA A 387 -9.27 -1.12 -10.38
C ALA A 387 -8.85 -2.60 -10.53
N ALA A 388 -8.98 -3.38 -9.46
CA ALA A 388 -8.74 -4.81 -9.41
C ALA A 388 -9.73 -5.48 -8.44
N ALA A 389 -9.97 -6.77 -8.65
CA ALA A 389 -10.73 -7.60 -7.71
C ALA A 389 -9.98 -7.71 -6.37
N GLN A 390 -10.62 -7.28 -5.29
CA GLN A 390 -10.05 -7.34 -3.95
C GLN A 390 -10.33 -8.70 -3.29
N PHE A 391 -9.42 -9.13 -2.41
CA PHE A 391 -9.43 -10.46 -1.83
C PHE A 391 -9.13 -10.45 -0.31
N TYR A 392 -9.86 -9.62 0.45
CA TYR A 392 -9.80 -9.59 1.92
C TYR A 392 -11.15 -10.01 2.52
N ASP A 393 -11.13 -10.62 3.71
CA ASP A 393 -12.32 -11.19 4.37
C ASP A 393 -12.91 -10.30 5.48
N GLY A 394 -12.67 -8.98 5.42
CA GLY A 394 -13.12 -8.01 6.39
C GLY A 394 -14.04 -6.94 5.81
N SER A 395 -14.46 -6.03 6.69
CA SER A 395 -15.41 -4.98 6.35
C SER A 395 -14.77 -3.85 5.54
N THR A 396 -15.62 -3.16 4.76
CA THR A 396 -15.25 -1.93 4.04
C THR A 396 -16.07 -0.77 4.59
N THR A 397 -15.40 0.22 5.16
CA THR A 397 -16.04 1.45 5.65
C THR A 397 -15.76 2.59 4.69
N ILE A 398 -16.80 3.25 4.21
CA ILE A 398 -16.72 4.49 3.43
C ILE A 398 -17.25 5.61 4.33
N GLN A 399 -16.36 6.46 4.81
CA GLN A 399 -16.73 7.56 5.69
C GLN A 399 -17.40 8.69 4.92
N GLN A 400 -18.16 9.52 5.65
CA GLN A 400 -18.81 10.70 5.08
C GLN A 400 -17.80 11.62 4.38
N GLY A 401 -18.15 12.10 3.19
CA GLY A 401 -17.29 12.98 2.38
C GLY A 401 -16.28 12.25 1.49
N ALA A 402 -16.20 10.93 1.57
CA ALA A 402 -15.32 10.10 0.75
C ALA A 402 -16.07 9.31 -0.32
N THR A 403 -15.35 8.91 -1.37
CA THR A 403 -15.85 8.07 -2.46
C THR A 403 -15.02 6.79 -2.58
N LEU A 404 -15.69 5.65 -2.68
CA LEU A 404 -15.11 4.39 -3.15
C LEU A 404 -15.68 4.06 -4.54
N ARG A 405 -14.80 3.76 -5.49
CA ARG A 405 -15.17 3.29 -6.83
C ARG A 405 -14.77 1.84 -7.01
N LEU A 406 -15.69 1.00 -7.47
CA LEU A 406 -15.39 -0.34 -7.96
C LEU A 406 -15.28 -0.30 -9.48
N GLY A 407 -14.07 -0.52 -9.97
CA GLY A 407 -13.72 -0.36 -11.37
C GLY A 407 -13.47 1.10 -11.75
N SER A 408 -12.70 1.30 -12.83
CA SER A 408 -12.35 2.62 -13.34
C SER A 408 -13.25 3.14 -14.47
N GLY A 409 -14.21 2.33 -14.93
CA GLY A 409 -14.97 2.61 -16.16
C GLY A 409 -14.24 2.27 -17.45
N ALA A 410 -12.97 1.82 -17.37
CA ALA A 410 -12.19 1.36 -18.52
C ALA A 410 -12.18 -0.18 -18.61
N ALA A 411 -12.07 -0.67 -19.85
CA ALA A 411 -11.94 -2.10 -20.12
C ALA A 411 -10.71 -2.71 -19.43
N GLY A 412 -10.91 -3.82 -18.70
CA GLY A 412 -9.81 -4.55 -18.03
C GLY A 412 -9.45 -4.01 -16.64
N ALA A 413 -10.15 -2.99 -16.16
CA ALA A 413 -9.95 -2.38 -14.86
C ALA A 413 -11.26 -2.38 -14.06
N ASP A 414 -11.92 -3.54 -14.04
CA ASP A 414 -13.11 -3.82 -13.22
C ASP A 414 -12.68 -4.19 -11.79
N GLY A 415 -13.43 -3.70 -10.80
CA GLY A 415 -13.18 -3.94 -9.38
C GLY A 415 -14.25 -4.82 -8.75
N SER A 416 -13.90 -5.51 -7.66
CA SER A 416 -14.87 -6.23 -6.83
C SER A 416 -14.37 -6.32 -5.40
N LEU A 417 -15.28 -6.63 -4.48
CA LEU A 417 -14.94 -7.03 -3.13
C LEU A 417 -15.17 -8.53 -2.97
N TYR A 418 -14.48 -9.13 -2.02
CA TYR A 418 -14.75 -10.50 -1.61
C TYR A 418 -16.11 -10.57 -0.88
N THR A 419 -16.84 -11.67 -1.08
CA THR A 419 -18.22 -11.85 -0.55
C THR A 419 -18.46 -13.23 0.06
N LYS A 420 -17.39 -13.95 0.43
CA LYS A 420 -17.47 -15.31 0.98
C LYS A 420 -16.94 -15.41 2.41
N GLY A 421 -16.43 -14.31 2.96
CA GLY A 421 -16.00 -14.17 4.33
C GLY A 421 -17.17 -13.85 5.27
N PRO A 422 -17.10 -14.24 6.55
CA PRO A 422 -18.17 -14.01 7.52
C PRO A 422 -18.27 -12.55 7.99
N LEU A 423 -17.25 -11.73 7.71
CA LEU A 423 -17.21 -10.31 8.10
C LEU A 423 -17.40 -9.36 6.91
N ASP A 424 -17.64 -9.91 5.72
CA ASP A 424 -17.79 -9.13 4.49
C ASP A 424 -19.04 -8.25 4.60
N ALA A 425 -18.84 -6.94 4.73
CA ALA A 425 -19.90 -5.95 4.81
C ALA A 425 -19.40 -4.59 4.30
N ILE A 426 -20.33 -3.76 3.82
CA ILE A 426 -20.06 -2.36 3.50
C ILE A 426 -20.84 -1.47 4.48
N SER A 427 -20.10 -0.64 5.22
CA SER A 427 -20.66 0.51 5.95
C SER A 427 -20.43 1.77 5.11
N ASN A 428 -21.47 2.24 4.44
CA ASN A 428 -21.42 3.36 3.52
C ASN A 428 -22.10 4.59 4.10
N ASN A 429 -21.29 5.56 4.54
CA ASN A 429 -21.74 6.91 4.91
C ASN A 429 -21.24 7.98 3.93
N GLY A 430 -20.50 7.58 2.88
CA GLY A 430 -19.98 8.43 1.82
C GLY A 430 -20.66 8.13 0.48
N SER A 431 -19.87 7.87 -0.56
CA SER A 431 -20.36 7.47 -1.89
C SER A 431 -19.72 6.15 -2.32
N LEU A 432 -20.54 5.18 -2.73
CA LEU A 432 -20.11 3.95 -3.39
C LEU A 432 -20.52 4.02 -4.87
N ILE A 433 -19.55 4.01 -5.78
CA ILE A 433 -19.79 4.06 -7.22
C ILE A 433 -19.30 2.76 -7.86
N ILE A 434 -20.12 2.11 -8.68
CA ILE A 434 -19.77 0.90 -9.41
C ILE A 434 -19.66 1.25 -10.89
N GLN A 435 -18.48 1.08 -11.46
CA GLN A 435 -18.14 1.46 -12.84
C GLN A 435 -17.62 0.27 -13.65
N ASN A 436 -17.89 -0.96 -13.21
CA ASN A 436 -17.48 -2.15 -13.96
C ASN A 436 -18.13 -2.17 -15.36
N VAL A 437 -17.31 -2.49 -16.36
CA VAL A 437 -17.73 -2.47 -17.77
C VAL A 437 -18.13 -3.86 -18.25
N ARG A 438 -17.41 -4.91 -17.83
CA ARG A 438 -17.62 -6.28 -18.35
C ARG A 438 -17.97 -7.29 -17.28
N THR A 439 -17.32 -7.19 -16.12
CA THR A 439 -17.42 -8.18 -15.04
C THR A 439 -18.57 -7.81 -14.11
N PRO A 440 -19.64 -8.62 -14.03
CA PRO A 440 -20.67 -8.41 -13.03
C PRO A 440 -20.09 -8.52 -11.62
N VAL A 441 -20.65 -7.76 -10.68
CA VAL A 441 -20.21 -7.77 -9.29
C VAL A 441 -21.39 -8.00 -8.35
N THR A 442 -21.16 -8.79 -7.30
CA THR A 442 -22.06 -8.84 -6.14
C THR A 442 -21.40 -8.07 -5.02
N LEU A 443 -22.13 -7.15 -4.40
CA LEU A 443 -21.64 -6.40 -3.26
C LEU A 443 -21.87 -7.21 -1.97
N PRO A 444 -20.96 -7.13 -0.98
CA PRO A 444 -21.30 -7.44 0.39
C PRO A 444 -22.52 -6.64 0.86
N ALA A 445 -23.18 -7.09 1.93
CA ALA A 445 -24.35 -6.40 2.46
C ALA A 445 -24.04 -4.93 2.77
N VAL A 446 -24.87 -4.02 2.27
CA VAL A 446 -24.65 -2.57 2.37
C VAL A 446 -25.53 -1.97 3.47
N SER A 447 -24.93 -1.13 4.30
CA SER A 447 -25.58 -0.37 5.38
C SER A 447 -25.15 1.10 5.36
N GLY A 448 -25.86 1.97 6.07
CA GLY A 448 -25.52 3.39 6.23
C GLY A 448 -26.36 4.34 5.37
N SER A 449 -26.05 5.63 5.45
CA SER A 449 -26.81 6.73 4.82
C SER A 449 -26.16 7.30 3.56
N GLY A 450 -24.97 6.82 3.19
CA GLY A 450 -24.25 7.24 1.99
C GLY A 450 -24.92 6.77 0.70
N SER A 451 -24.53 7.32 -0.45
CA SER A 451 -25.13 7.00 -1.76
C SER A 451 -24.55 5.75 -2.40
N VAL A 452 -25.35 5.06 -3.22
CA VAL A 452 -24.91 4.00 -4.15
C VAL A 452 -25.21 4.45 -5.57
N THR A 453 -24.21 4.40 -6.45
CA THR A 453 -24.36 4.74 -7.87
C THR A 453 -23.86 3.60 -8.75
N GLN A 454 -24.74 3.05 -9.59
CA GLN A 454 -24.38 2.15 -10.67
C GLN A 454 -24.14 2.98 -11.94
N ASP A 455 -22.89 3.06 -12.41
CA ASP A 455 -22.46 3.86 -13.58
C ASP A 455 -21.63 3.01 -14.58
N GLY A 456 -21.60 1.70 -14.38
CA GLY A 456 -20.97 0.72 -15.26
C GLY A 456 -21.97 -0.01 -16.16
N ALA A 457 -21.51 -0.55 -17.28
CA ALA A 457 -22.35 -1.35 -18.18
C ALA A 457 -22.63 -2.76 -17.63
N ALA A 458 -21.75 -3.30 -16.78
CA ALA A 458 -21.93 -4.63 -16.18
C ALA A 458 -22.88 -4.60 -14.99
N THR A 459 -23.65 -5.67 -14.80
CA THR A 459 -24.60 -5.79 -13.69
C THR A 459 -23.92 -5.73 -12.33
N ALA A 460 -24.43 -4.90 -11.43
CA ALA A 460 -24.11 -4.96 -10.00
C ALA A 460 -25.29 -5.53 -9.22
N THR A 461 -25.01 -6.42 -8.27
CA THR A 461 -26.02 -6.97 -7.35
C THR A 461 -25.84 -6.34 -5.98
N LEU A 462 -26.87 -5.66 -5.50
CA LEU A 462 -26.96 -4.98 -4.22
C LEU A 462 -27.84 -5.79 -3.26
N THR A 463 -27.30 -6.07 -2.08
CA THR A 463 -28.07 -6.56 -0.94
C THR A 463 -28.17 -5.42 0.09
N ALA A 464 -29.35 -4.82 0.23
CA ALA A 464 -29.59 -3.79 1.23
C ALA A 464 -29.77 -4.45 2.62
N ALA A 465 -29.02 -3.99 3.63
CA ALA A 465 -29.22 -4.41 5.02
C ALA A 465 -29.94 -3.30 5.80
N SER A 466 -29.19 -2.36 6.36
CA SER A 466 -29.72 -1.13 7.01
C SER A 466 -29.32 0.10 6.19
N TYR A 467 -29.57 0.03 4.88
CA TYR A 467 -29.21 1.06 3.92
C TYR A 467 -30.36 2.07 3.74
N THR A 468 -30.03 3.36 3.85
CA THR A 468 -31.00 4.46 3.82
C THR A 468 -30.65 5.57 2.83
N GLY A 469 -29.48 5.50 2.19
CA GLY A 469 -29.02 6.53 1.26
C GLY A 469 -29.70 6.50 -0.10
N ALA A 470 -29.31 7.44 -0.96
CA ALA A 470 -29.85 7.59 -2.30
C ALA A 470 -29.23 6.57 -3.27
N THR A 471 -30.06 5.97 -4.11
CA THR A 471 -29.61 5.03 -5.14
C THR A 471 -29.76 5.64 -6.53
N THR A 472 -28.68 5.63 -7.31
CA THR A 472 -28.68 6.09 -8.70
C THR A 472 -28.26 4.97 -9.64
N VAL A 473 -29.00 4.76 -10.72
CA VAL A 473 -28.60 3.90 -11.84
C VAL A 473 -28.44 4.81 -13.05
N ALA A 474 -27.18 5.06 -13.41
CA ALA A 474 -26.80 5.89 -14.53
C ALA A 474 -26.44 5.06 -15.76
N LYS A 475 -26.01 3.80 -15.63
CA LYS A 475 -25.77 2.89 -16.75
C LYS A 475 -25.98 1.44 -16.33
N GLY A 476 -26.33 0.57 -17.27
CA GLY A 476 -26.40 -0.87 -17.02
C GLY A 476 -27.43 -1.25 -15.95
N THR A 477 -27.22 -2.40 -15.30
CA THR A 477 -28.19 -2.99 -14.38
C THR A 477 -27.74 -2.92 -12.93
N LEU A 478 -28.57 -2.37 -12.05
CA LEU A 478 -28.50 -2.58 -10.61
C LEU A 478 -29.58 -3.60 -10.21
N ALA A 479 -29.16 -4.83 -9.93
CA ALA A 479 -30.02 -5.88 -9.40
C ALA A 479 -30.08 -5.80 -7.87
N VAL A 480 -31.28 -5.85 -7.31
CA VAL A 480 -31.53 -5.89 -5.86
C VAL A 480 -31.88 -7.31 -5.47
N ALA A 481 -31.09 -7.88 -4.56
CA ALA A 481 -31.32 -9.22 -4.03
C ALA A 481 -31.59 -9.14 -2.51
N GLY A 482 -32.62 -9.82 -2.04
CA GLY A 482 -32.98 -9.80 -0.62
C GLY A 482 -33.74 -8.53 -0.23
N ALA A 483 -33.31 -7.82 0.82
CA ALA A 483 -34.10 -6.74 1.40
C ALA A 483 -34.36 -5.57 0.42
N PRO A 484 -35.52 -4.90 0.50
CA PRO A 484 -35.95 -3.93 -0.50
C PRO A 484 -35.30 -2.56 -0.33
N LEU A 485 -35.42 -1.72 -1.37
CA LEU A 485 -34.98 -0.32 -1.33
C LEU A 485 -36.03 0.65 -0.73
N SER A 486 -37.09 0.14 -0.11
CA SER A 486 -38.15 0.96 0.51
C SER A 486 -37.63 1.86 1.64
N SER A 487 -36.51 1.49 2.27
CA SER A 487 -35.84 2.31 3.30
C SER A 487 -34.87 3.34 2.74
N SER A 488 -34.48 3.25 1.46
CA SER A 488 -33.63 4.25 0.79
C SER A 488 -34.30 5.63 0.74
N SER A 489 -33.53 6.69 0.59
CA SER A 489 -34.06 8.05 0.44
C SER A 489 -34.72 8.28 -0.93
N GLY A 490 -34.46 7.40 -1.90
CA GLY A 490 -35.03 7.44 -3.24
C GLY A 490 -34.16 6.72 -4.26
N VAL A 491 -34.75 6.40 -5.40
CA VAL A 491 -34.09 5.80 -6.56
C VAL A 491 -34.19 6.74 -7.75
N ALA A 492 -33.07 6.97 -8.44
CA ALA A 492 -33.01 7.74 -9.69
C ALA A 492 -32.44 6.88 -10.82
N LEU A 493 -33.15 6.77 -11.94
CA LEU A 493 -32.68 6.15 -13.17
C LEU A 493 -32.42 7.26 -14.18
N THR A 494 -31.14 7.59 -14.41
CA THR A 494 -30.75 8.88 -15.01
C THR A 494 -30.29 8.78 -16.46
N ASP A 495 -30.30 7.58 -17.05
CA ASP A 495 -29.95 7.33 -18.45
C ASP A 495 -30.90 6.29 -19.06
N ALA A 496 -31.12 6.35 -20.36
CA ALA A 496 -32.00 5.40 -21.06
C ALA A 496 -31.52 3.94 -20.97
N SER A 497 -30.23 3.71 -20.76
CA SER A 497 -29.65 2.37 -20.56
C SER A 497 -29.77 1.84 -19.13
N ALA A 498 -30.27 2.65 -18.18
CA ALA A 498 -30.40 2.27 -16.78
C ALA A 498 -31.49 1.21 -16.58
N VAL A 499 -31.15 0.16 -15.84
CA VAL A 499 -32.06 -0.92 -15.45
C VAL A 499 -31.98 -1.12 -13.93
N LEU A 500 -33.11 -0.95 -13.25
CA LEU A 500 -33.28 -1.42 -11.87
C LEU A 500 -33.95 -2.79 -11.90
N ASP A 501 -33.29 -3.83 -11.44
CA ASP A 501 -33.85 -5.17 -11.38
C ASP A 501 -34.25 -5.53 -9.93
N LEU A 502 -35.56 -5.58 -9.67
CA LEU A 502 -36.16 -5.96 -8.39
C LEU A 502 -36.67 -7.41 -8.40
N GLY A 503 -36.35 -8.20 -9.42
CA GLY A 503 -36.87 -9.56 -9.60
C GLY A 503 -36.53 -10.52 -8.46
N ALA A 504 -35.43 -10.27 -7.74
CA ALA A 504 -34.98 -11.04 -6.58
C ALA A 504 -35.13 -10.28 -5.24
N ALA A 505 -35.76 -9.11 -5.24
CA ALA A 505 -36.03 -8.36 -4.02
C ALA A 505 -37.24 -8.95 -3.28
N THR A 506 -37.26 -8.86 -1.95
CA THR A 506 -38.38 -9.32 -1.12
C THR A 506 -39.60 -8.39 -1.19
N SER A 507 -39.45 -7.20 -1.78
CA SER A 507 -40.53 -6.26 -2.06
C SER A 507 -40.16 -5.37 -3.24
N THR A 508 -41.17 -4.95 -4.01
CA THR A 508 -41.08 -4.03 -5.14
C THR A 508 -41.36 -2.58 -4.75
N THR A 509 -41.37 -2.25 -3.45
CA THR A 509 -41.69 -0.90 -2.96
C THR A 509 -40.47 0.01 -2.96
N LEU A 510 -40.63 1.22 -3.50
CA LEU A 510 -39.65 2.30 -3.44
C LEU A 510 -40.21 3.49 -2.65
N ARG A 511 -39.35 4.26 -1.96
CA ARG A 511 -39.80 5.49 -1.27
C ARG A 511 -40.10 6.63 -2.25
N LYS A 512 -39.22 6.82 -3.21
CA LYS A 512 -39.27 7.86 -4.23
C LYS A 512 -38.61 7.30 -5.50
N LEU A 513 -39.14 7.69 -6.66
CA LEU A 513 -38.62 7.31 -7.96
C LEU A 513 -38.46 8.56 -8.84
N GLU A 514 -37.29 8.72 -9.42
CA GLU A 514 -37.02 9.62 -10.55
C GLU A 514 -36.54 8.75 -11.72
N VAL A 515 -37.08 8.97 -12.91
CA VAL A 515 -36.81 8.09 -14.05
C VAL A 515 -36.84 8.89 -15.35
N VAL A 516 -35.88 8.63 -16.24
CA VAL A 516 -35.84 9.18 -17.59
C VAL A 516 -36.46 8.21 -18.60
N THR A 517 -36.95 8.75 -19.72
CA THR A 517 -37.48 7.94 -20.83
C THR A 517 -36.44 6.91 -21.30
N GLY A 518 -36.90 5.69 -21.56
CA GLY A 518 -36.08 4.54 -21.99
C GLY A 518 -35.58 3.67 -20.83
N ALA A 519 -35.41 4.23 -19.63
CA ALA A 519 -34.96 3.48 -18.47
C ALA A 519 -35.97 2.40 -18.06
N LYS A 520 -35.48 1.33 -17.42
CA LYS A 520 -36.26 0.12 -17.16
C LYS A 520 -36.29 -0.26 -15.69
N ILE A 521 -37.42 -0.82 -15.26
CA ILE A 521 -37.58 -1.51 -13.98
C ILE A 521 -38.05 -2.94 -14.25
N ILE A 522 -37.32 -3.92 -13.74
CA ILE A 522 -37.70 -5.34 -13.81
C ILE A 522 -38.30 -5.74 -12.47
N LEU A 523 -39.48 -6.36 -12.52
CA LEU A 523 -40.23 -6.87 -11.38
C LEU A 523 -40.36 -8.39 -11.47
N PRO A 524 -40.56 -9.10 -10.34
CA PRO A 524 -40.82 -10.53 -10.36
C PRO A 524 -42.10 -10.84 -11.15
N GLY A 525 -42.13 -11.96 -11.88
CA GLY A 525 -43.25 -12.28 -12.79
C GLY A 525 -44.63 -12.42 -12.11
N GLY A 526 -44.66 -12.70 -10.81
CA GLY A 526 -45.89 -12.77 -10.02
C GLY A 526 -46.32 -11.45 -9.36
N ALA A 527 -45.59 -10.34 -9.59
CA ALA A 527 -45.92 -9.06 -9.00
C ALA A 527 -47.33 -8.60 -9.42
N GLN A 528 -48.16 -8.28 -8.44
CA GLN A 528 -49.51 -7.76 -8.67
C GLN A 528 -49.55 -6.23 -8.71
N SER A 529 -48.65 -5.58 -7.97
CA SER A 529 -48.53 -4.14 -7.90
C SER A 529 -47.08 -3.68 -7.84
N PHE A 530 -46.89 -2.40 -8.14
CA PHE A 530 -45.66 -1.65 -7.93
C PHE A 530 -46.00 -0.44 -7.05
N THR A 531 -45.16 -0.18 -6.04
CA THR A 531 -45.44 0.87 -5.05
C THR A 531 -44.33 1.90 -5.01
N VAL A 532 -44.67 3.18 -5.12
CA VAL A 532 -43.76 4.32 -4.95
C VAL A 532 -44.34 5.30 -3.94
N GLY A 533 -43.65 5.48 -2.81
CA GLY A 533 -44.15 6.30 -1.70
C GLY A 533 -45.44 5.73 -1.15
N SER A 534 -46.51 6.53 -1.16
CA SER A 534 -47.87 6.09 -0.79
C SER A 534 -48.72 5.64 -1.98
N GLN A 535 -48.20 5.68 -3.20
CA GLN A 535 -48.91 5.24 -4.41
C GLN A 535 -48.67 3.76 -4.64
N ASP A 536 -49.74 2.98 -4.73
CA ASP A 536 -49.72 1.57 -5.11
C ASP A 536 -50.55 1.40 -6.39
N ALA A 537 -49.93 0.86 -7.45
CA ALA A 537 -50.61 0.69 -8.73
C ALA A 537 -50.58 -0.76 -9.20
N ALA A 538 -51.74 -1.24 -9.62
CA ALA A 538 -51.93 -2.58 -10.15
C ALA A 538 -51.25 -2.76 -11.51
N LEU A 539 -50.65 -3.92 -11.72
CA LEU A 539 -50.00 -4.32 -12.97
C LEU A 539 -50.98 -5.09 -13.86
N SER A 540 -52.17 -4.54 -14.11
CA SER A 540 -53.25 -5.22 -14.86
C SER A 540 -53.34 -4.85 -16.35
N GLY A 541 -52.76 -3.73 -16.78
CA GLY A 541 -52.79 -3.24 -18.17
C GLY A 541 -51.43 -3.20 -18.85
N ASP A 542 -51.39 -2.69 -20.09
CA ASP A 542 -50.15 -2.56 -20.87
C ASP A 542 -49.40 -1.24 -20.59
N THR A 543 -49.98 -0.38 -19.76
CA THR A 543 -49.37 0.87 -19.30
C THR A 543 -49.53 1.05 -17.79
N LEU A 544 -48.65 1.84 -17.19
CA LEU A 544 -48.63 2.17 -15.77
C LEU A 544 -48.22 3.63 -15.60
N SER A 545 -48.91 4.39 -14.75
CA SER A 545 -48.44 5.72 -14.33
C SER A 545 -48.04 5.68 -12.86
N MET A 546 -46.77 5.99 -12.57
CA MET A 546 -46.18 5.85 -11.24
C MET A 546 -45.06 6.85 -11.03
N GLY A 547 -44.99 7.50 -9.86
CA GLY A 547 -43.85 8.36 -9.50
C GLY A 547 -43.66 9.55 -10.45
N GLY A 548 -44.74 10.04 -11.08
CA GLY A 548 -44.69 11.12 -12.07
C GLY A 548 -44.24 10.69 -13.48
N ALA A 549 -44.05 9.40 -13.72
CA ALA A 549 -43.69 8.86 -15.03
C ALA A 549 -44.76 7.87 -15.55
N SER A 550 -44.79 7.71 -16.88
CA SER A 550 -45.57 6.68 -17.56
C SER A 550 -44.66 5.56 -18.02
N PHE A 551 -45.14 4.32 -17.96
CA PHE A 551 -44.41 3.12 -18.36
C PHE A 551 -45.25 2.28 -19.31
N SER A 552 -44.61 1.69 -20.32
CA SER A 552 -45.14 0.50 -20.99
C SER A 552 -44.84 -0.75 -20.17
N VAL A 553 -45.78 -1.68 -20.10
CA VAL A 553 -45.68 -2.92 -19.33
C VAL A 553 -45.55 -4.10 -20.28
N ALA A 554 -44.38 -4.76 -20.26
CA ALA A 554 -44.14 -6.00 -21.00
C ALA A 554 -44.08 -7.18 -20.04
N ARG A 555 -44.83 -8.25 -20.33
CA ARG A 555 -44.86 -9.47 -19.51
C ARG A 555 -44.16 -10.58 -20.28
N THR A 556 -43.17 -11.19 -19.65
CA THR A 556 -42.47 -12.37 -20.17
C THR A 556 -42.51 -13.47 -19.12
N ALA A 557 -42.37 -14.73 -19.51
CA ALA A 557 -42.34 -15.84 -18.57
C ALA A 557 -41.31 -15.57 -17.45
N GLY A 558 -41.78 -15.37 -16.22
CA GLY A 558 -40.96 -15.15 -15.03
C GLY A 558 -40.64 -13.69 -14.66
N ARG A 559 -40.97 -12.69 -15.47
CA ARG A 559 -40.70 -11.26 -15.14
C ARG A 559 -41.68 -10.28 -15.78
N ILE A 560 -41.83 -9.12 -15.15
CA ILE A 560 -42.55 -7.96 -15.71
C ILE A 560 -41.52 -6.84 -15.92
N GLU A 561 -41.48 -6.27 -17.12
CA GLU A 561 -40.60 -5.17 -17.50
C GLU A 561 -41.42 -3.88 -17.67
N LEU A 562 -41.09 -2.87 -16.88
CA LEU A 562 -41.60 -1.52 -17.01
C LEU A 562 -40.56 -0.70 -17.77
N THR A 563 -40.93 -0.13 -18.92
CA THR A 563 -40.05 0.80 -19.67
C THR A 563 -40.65 2.19 -19.63
N ALA A 564 -39.91 3.15 -19.09
CA ALA A 564 -40.36 4.54 -19.00
C ALA A 564 -40.54 5.13 -20.41
N VAL A 565 -41.70 5.72 -20.66
CA VAL A 565 -42.02 6.39 -21.92
C VAL A 565 -42.16 7.89 -21.67
N THR A 566 -42.06 8.71 -22.72
CA THR A 566 -42.43 10.12 -22.63
C THR A 566 -43.86 10.21 -22.13
N ALA A 567 -44.11 11.05 -21.12
CA ALA A 567 -45.48 11.36 -20.70
C ALA A 567 -46.23 11.84 -21.94
N ALA A 568 -47.37 11.21 -22.26
CA ALA A 568 -48.24 11.74 -23.28
C ALA A 568 -48.63 13.16 -22.83
N THR A 569 -48.17 14.19 -23.55
CA THR A 569 -48.85 15.49 -23.51
C THR A 569 -50.30 15.18 -23.80
N GLU A 570 -51.19 15.46 -22.85
CA GLU A 570 -52.63 15.44 -23.12
C GLU A 570 -52.87 16.28 -24.36
N THR A 571 -53.15 15.62 -25.48
CA THR A 571 -53.56 16.28 -26.71
C THR A 571 -54.93 16.86 -26.39
N ALA A 572 -54.97 18.13 -26.03
CA ALA A 572 -56.20 18.89 -26.03
C ALA A 572 -56.78 18.83 -27.47
N SER A 573 -57.84 18.06 -27.64
CA SER A 573 -58.69 18.14 -28.83
C SER A 573 -59.26 19.56 -28.96
N PRO A 574 -59.11 20.25 -30.10
CA PRO A 574 -60.04 21.28 -30.48
C PRO A 574 -61.05 20.68 -31.46
N SER A 575 -62.33 20.67 -31.05
CA SER A 575 -63.44 20.56 -32.00
C SER A 575 -63.59 21.86 -32.79
N ALA A 576 -63.64 21.70 -34.11
CA ALA A 576 -64.38 22.44 -35.14
C ALA A 576 -64.42 23.99 -35.12
N SER A 577 -63.95 24.61 -36.21
CA SER A 577 -64.83 25.27 -37.20
C SER A 577 -64.06 25.73 -38.44
N SER A 578 -64.74 25.63 -39.58
CA SER A 578 -64.35 25.99 -40.94
C SER A 578 -64.25 27.50 -41.19
N THR A 579 -63.36 27.95 -42.09
CA THR A 579 -63.70 28.59 -43.40
C THR A 579 -62.46 29.22 -44.08
N ASP A 580 -62.47 29.08 -45.41
CA ASP A 580 -61.91 29.95 -46.46
C ASP A 580 -60.40 30.20 -46.62
N GLU A 581 -59.91 29.66 -47.75
CA GLU A 581 -58.88 30.22 -48.64
C GLU A 581 -59.42 31.49 -49.36
N PRO A 582 -58.58 32.44 -49.86
CA PRO A 582 -57.67 32.13 -50.97
C PRO A 582 -56.35 32.94 -51.14
N ALA A 583 -55.45 32.34 -51.93
CA ALA A 583 -54.54 32.87 -52.98
C ALA A 583 -53.55 34.05 -52.75
N GLY A 584 -52.30 33.85 -53.19
CA GLY A 584 -51.36 34.91 -53.62
C GLY A 584 -49.88 34.64 -53.27
N GLN A 585 -49.10 33.89 -54.07
CA GLN A 585 -48.23 34.32 -55.19
C GLN A 585 -46.86 34.99 -54.82
N ALA A 586 -45.80 34.36 -55.33
CA ALA A 586 -44.55 34.92 -55.88
C ALA A 586 -43.35 35.34 -54.99
N GLY A 587 -42.15 34.98 -55.49
CA GLY A 587 -40.85 35.58 -55.20
C GLY A 587 -39.81 34.53 -54.76
N ASP A 588 -39.14 33.80 -55.66
CA ASP A 588 -37.82 34.12 -56.22
C ASP A 588 -36.70 34.28 -55.17
N SER A 589 -35.48 33.77 -55.31
CA SER A 589 -34.79 32.97 -56.33
C SER A 589 -33.39 32.67 -55.79
N ALA A 590 -32.81 31.53 -56.20
CA ALA A 590 -31.39 31.28 -56.57
C ALA A 590 -30.26 31.67 -55.57
N SER A 591 -29.09 31.03 -55.50
CA SER A 591 -28.37 29.89 -56.07
C SER A 591 -26.99 29.93 -55.34
N THR A 592 -26.15 28.92 -55.19
CA THR A 592 -25.46 28.00 -56.11
C THR A 592 -24.50 27.21 -55.20
N ALA A 593 -24.42 25.87 -55.28
CA ALA A 593 -23.38 25.09 -55.99
C ALA A 593 -21.93 25.35 -55.45
N SER A 594 -21.06 24.38 -55.19
CA SER A 594 -20.87 23.08 -55.85
C SER A 594 -19.87 22.16 -55.11
N THR A 595 -20.07 20.84 -55.30
CA THR A 595 -19.08 19.73 -55.50
C THR A 595 -18.08 19.39 -54.37
N ALA A 596 -18.03 18.19 -53.78
CA ALA A 596 -18.10 16.79 -54.26
C ALA A 596 -16.89 16.31 -55.09
N GLY A 597 -16.28 15.21 -54.63
CA GLY A 597 -15.29 14.39 -55.35
C GLY A 597 -14.27 13.71 -54.40
N THR A 598 -14.63 12.61 -53.71
CA THR A 598 -14.29 11.20 -54.06
C THR A 598 -12.80 10.91 -54.19
N ALA A 599 -12.18 10.20 -53.22
CA ALA A 599 -12.08 8.74 -53.10
C ALA A 599 -11.07 8.09 -54.07
N ALA A 600 -10.08 7.38 -53.52
CA ALA A 600 -9.53 6.17 -54.12
C ALA A 600 -8.71 5.37 -53.08
N ALA A 601 -9.15 4.12 -52.89
CA ALA A 601 -8.42 3.05 -52.26
C ALA A 601 -7.22 2.59 -53.12
N ARG A 602 -6.28 1.87 -52.50
CA ARG A 602 -5.51 0.82 -53.19
C ARG A 602 -5.10 -0.29 -52.24
N ALA A 603 -5.35 -1.51 -52.71
CA ALA A 603 -5.02 -2.80 -52.12
C ALA A 603 -3.82 -3.44 -52.85
N GLY A 604 -3.30 -4.52 -52.24
CA GLY A 604 -2.34 -5.50 -52.79
C GLY A 604 -1.53 -6.06 -51.60
N GLY A 605 -1.48 -7.34 -51.24
CA GLY A 605 -1.53 -8.62 -51.96
C GLY A 605 -0.19 -9.32 -51.62
N ALA A 606 -0.09 -10.36 -50.77
CA ALA A 606 -0.40 -11.79 -50.94
C ALA A 606 0.87 -12.68 -50.84
N VAL A 607 0.85 -13.60 -49.86
CA VAL A 607 1.35 -15.02 -49.84
C VAL A 607 2.86 -15.36 -49.90
N TRP A 608 3.33 -16.20 -48.95
CA TRP A 608 4.12 -17.45 -49.15
C TRP A 608 3.95 -18.40 -47.93
N GLU A 609 3.93 -19.71 -48.20
CA GLU A 609 3.69 -20.84 -47.28
C GLU A 609 4.98 -21.43 -46.64
N THR A 610 4.76 -22.20 -45.55
CA THR A 610 5.44 -23.40 -45.00
C THR A 610 6.98 -23.59 -45.03
N LEU A 611 7.53 -23.92 -43.85
CA LEU A 611 8.53 -24.99 -43.66
C LEU A 611 8.48 -25.54 -42.21
N ALA A 612 8.57 -26.86 -42.09
CA ALA A 612 8.52 -27.65 -40.87
C ALA A 612 9.91 -28.18 -40.46
N ALA A 613 10.04 -28.53 -39.17
CA ALA A 613 11.02 -29.43 -38.52
C ALA A 613 12.50 -28.99 -38.38
N VAL A 614 12.99 -28.94 -37.13
CA VAL A 614 14.01 -29.83 -36.51
C VAL A 614 14.37 -29.25 -35.13
N GLY A 615 14.32 -30.08 -34.07
CA GLY A 615 14.83 -29.66 -32.75
C GLY A 615 14.40 -30.48 -31.53
N ALA A 616 14.17 -31.79 -31.68
CA ALA A 616 13.99 -32.69 -30.55
C ALA A 616 15.36 -33.02 -29.92
N ALA A 617 15.73 -32.34 -28.83
CA ALA A 617 16.72 -32.82 -27.87
C ALA A 617 16.73 -31.93 -26.61
N LEU A 618 15.94 -32.30 -25.59
CA LEU A 618 16.21 -32.09 -24.13
C LEU A 618 15.03 -32.58 -23.25
N ALA A 619 14.36 -33.68 -23.64
CA ALA A 619 13.24 -34.26 -22.88
C ALA A 619 13.55 -35.65 -22.29
N ALA A 620 14.83 -35.99 -22.12
CA ALA A 620 15.24 -37.31 -21.60
C ALA A 620 15.96 -37.29 -20.23
N ALA A 621 16.10 -36.13 -19.58
CA ALA A 621 16.75 -36.04 -18.25
C ALA A 621 15.77 -35.80 -17.07
N ALA A 622 14.49 -35.47 -17.33
CA ALA A 622 13.50 -35.20 -16.28
C ALA A 622 12.66 -36.44 -15.87
N GLY A 623 12.63 -37.48 -16.70
CA GLY A 623 11.80 -38.69 -16.45
C GLY A 623 12.35 -39.64 -15.38
N VAL A 624 13.67 -39.67 -15.18
CA VAL A 624 14.31 -40.63 -14.26
C VAL A 624 14.28 -40.17 -12.80
N VAL A 625 14.23 -38.86 -12.55
CA VAL A 625 14.20 -38.29 -11.18
C VAL A 625 12.79 -38.41 -10.54
N LEU A 626 11.73 -38.35 -11.33
CA LEU A 626 10.35 -38.48 -10.84
C LEU A 626 9.96 -39.91 -10.46
N LEU A 627 10.59 -40.93 -11.04
CA LEU A 627 10.35 -42.33 -10.68
C LEU A 627 11.07 -42.72 -9.37
N ALA A 628 12.26 -42.17 -9.11
CA ALA A 628 13.03 -42.41 -7.88
C ALA A 628 12.39 -41.79 -6.62
N LEU A 629 11.73 -40.63 -6.75
CA LEU A 629 11.03 -39.97 -5.64
C LEU A 629 9.69 -40.65 -5.28
N ARG A 630 9.06 -41.34 -6.23
CA ARG A 630 7.81 -42.08 -6.00
C ARG A 630 8.02 -43.41 -5.25
N ILE A 631 9.18 -44.04 -5.41
CA ILE A 631 9.55 -45.28 -4.72
C ILE A 631 9.96 -45.02 -3.25
N ARG A 632 10.58 -43.88 -2.94
CA ARG A 632 10.94 -43.51 -1.55
C ARG A 632 9.74 -43.17 -0.66
N ARG A 633 8.61 -42.73 -1.21
CA ARG A 633 7.39 -42.41 -0.43
C ARG A 633 6.54 -43.63 -0.05
N ARG A 634 6.77 -44.82 -0.61
CA ARG A 634 5.99 -46.04 -0.27
C ARG A 634 6.59 -46.89 0.85
N ARG A 635 7.80 -46.59 1.35
CA ARG A 635 8.45 -47.39 2.43
C ARG A 635 8.30 -46.82 3.85
N GLY A 636 7.58 -45.70 4.05
CA GLY A 636 7.43 -45.05 5.36
C GLY A 636 6.18 -45.41 6.17
N HIS A 637 5.28 -46.27 5.67
CA HIS A 637 3.98 -46.56 6.29
C HIS A 637 3.75 -48.05 6.56
N ILE A 638 4.65 -48.69 7.30
CA ILE A 638 4.33 -49.92 8.04
C ILE A 638 5.03 -49.85 9.40
N GLY A 639 4.25 -49.73 10.49
CA GLY A 639 4.74 -49.96 11.84
C GLY A 639 4.24 -48.98 12.89
N ARG A 640 3.00 -49.18 13.38
CA ARG A 640 2.65 -49.28 14.81
C ARG A 640 1.14 -49.24 15.01
N ARG A 641 0.55 -50.43 15.16
CA ARG A 641 -0.74 -50.63 15.84
C ARG A 641 -0.47 -51.11 17.26
N ARG A 642 -1.17 -50.48 18.22
CA ARG A 642 -1.68 -50.97 19.52
C ARG A 642 -0.69 -51.44 20.61
N ARG A 643 -0.81 -50.81 21.79
CA ARG A 643 -1.23 -51.48 23.04
C ARG A 643 -1.83 -50.47 24.05
N HIS A 644 -2.99 -50.84 24.59
CA HIS A 644 -3.69 -50.27 25.75
C HIS A 644 -3.38 -51.09 27.01
N GLY A 645 -3.60 -50.49 28.19
CA GLY A 645 -3.69 -51.12 29.51
C GLY A 645 -2.40 -50.93 30.31
N ARG A 646 -2.35 -50.34 31.50
CA ARG A 646 -3.33 -50.14 32.59
C ARG A 646 -3.13 -48.77 33.21
#